data_AF-A0A7C5LBJ9-F1
#
_entry.id   AF-A0A7C5LBJ9-F1
#
_cell.length_a   1.000
_cell.length_b   1.000
_cell.length_c   1.000
_cell.angle_alpha   90.00
_cell.angle_beta   90.00
_cell.angle_gamma   90.00
#
_symmetry.space_group_name_H-M   'P 1'
#
loop_
_entity.id
_entity.type
_entity.pdbx_description
1 polymer ?
#
loop_
_entity_poly.entity_id
_entity_poly.type
_entity_poly.pdbx_seq_one_letter_code
_entity_poly.pdbx_strand_id
1 'polypeptide(L)'
;MAITIGKPSPNQYHNYILCSEKTEFWKEYVQSISGRIFRVERVGFPGVVIVRSKTELNRSFLMRIMKSLSLGISRAVEEEKINWSGKVVINAEIEREDKTCLKEPSFSVRHSMKSVEFIIKLTVDWLNSIAGDVENLRFYFYKKAGEAIRTKKNARGSSKKIKCSGSRNRVRNIRPKVLFFTNPFVKDVDKGDAFQINPGIHYLISSLSRKDVDLILLDNKFPLQDVTQKPPDFSRPLSPEEFITEPDKLEKVLESNPDLTLICLTVLERCFGQVYHLCEFLRKRSNALIAVGGVFPTLAPEHAFVHLHHVNFVVRGDGEEILPAIVGVASNVQKTGEFSEEDIEILSGFNGVISHAGNTVVSCGFDEINRIEDIDKSNLDFSFFEKKNVQNGISISTSRGCIYNCRFCSVMDKRVWRGKSASKVLEHFRNYNRRLEEIFGSCNSIPESARKVQIWDDDFFIDSRRAISILEGIKSLGFTITFIQGTVNSFFRRNGLKILDELNDELINSIPVEVFSREGGLKIGTENFCDEELKRIGKPYRYEKIRKLVLALYKRGIFQEHFMILCNRETTLENLMDNFEKIAELRWIAGEGFRVLEPSWLMNLFVTSLYRICQVKDRESAQPTGGCASIPGYLEFDYPFVLPEKPGRNEVFEVVRRFPKGMHFGCAGQPCDRFDGVWGPDDSDYLKIFHYVEKVLIKRLEEISSKTDFESIAEKIRIEEVLSNHFIPSKVVPSGLMRRIATGLNLPPIVSDEQIRFLSEYISSLFEGCLNNMKTSVEKARETDGYGVILKVEEYGTQVKFLVKRKIAGNPSAFSTKNLDFIFLSSNCSREDERRVARIIEKVKLVAESKDSIPLQ
;
A
#
# COMPACT_ATOMS: atom_id res chain seq x y z
N MET A 1 -43.98 12.66 39.20
CA MET A 1 -44.36 11.26 38.90
C MET A 1 -43.18 10.65 38.14
N ALA A 2 -42.19 9.98 38.73
CA ALA A 2 -42.24 8.68 39.44
C ALA A 2 -43.12 7.70 38.67
N ILE A 3 -42.63 6.61 38.05
CA ILE A 3 -41.93 5.47 38.68
C ILE A 3 -40.76 4.89 37.82
N THR A 4 -39.58 4.94 38.45
CA THR A 4 -38.48 3.97 38.73
C THR A 4 -38.20 2.65 37.95
N ILE A 5 -36.88 2.43 37.88
CA ILE A 5 -35.95 1.40 37.37
C ILE A 5 -35.97 0.02 38.08
N GLY A 6 -35.59 -1.04 37.35
CA GLY A 6 -35.03 -2.32 37.84
C GLY A 6 -34.08 -2.97 36.79
N LYS A 7 -33.00 -3.62 37.25
CA LYS A 7 -31.69 -3.93 36.59
C LYS A 7 -31.56 -5.40 36.01
N PRO A 8 -30.41 -5.80 35.37
CA PRO A 8 -30.33 -6.72 34.19
C PRO A 8 -29.51 -8.05 34.28
N SER A 9 -29.63 -8.89 33.21
CA SER A 9 -28.75 -9.97 32.61
C SER A 9 -28.59 -11.34 33.36
N PRO A 10 -28.19 -12.51 32.73
CA PRO A 10 -27.28 -12.70 31.57
C PRO A 10 -27.56 -13.87 30.54
N ASN A 11 -26.77 -13.86 29.44
CA ASN A 11 -26.36 -14.94 28.49
C ASN A 11 -27.20 -15.20 27.22
N GLN A 12 -26.66 -15.32 26.00
CA GLN A 12 -25.45 -14.87 25.29
C GLN A 12 -25.63 -15.40 23.84
N TYR A 13 -25.68 -14.56 22.82
CA TYR A 13 -25.63 -15.02 21.42
C TYR A 13 -24.18 -15.42 21.07
N HIS A 14 -24.00 -16.68 20.66
CA HIS A 14 -22.70 -17.29 20.44
C HIS A 14 -21.92 -16.63 19.29
N ASN A 15 -20.67 -16.26 19.60
CA ASN A 15 -19.62 -16.01 18.62
C ASN A 15 -19.21 -17.36 17.99
N TYR A 16 -19.17 -17.46 16.67
CA TYR A 16 -18.45 -18.56 16.01
C TYR A 16 -16.97 -18.20 15.89
N ILE A 17 -16.21 -18.59 16.92
CA ILE A 17 -14.78 -18.86 16.80
C ILE A 17 -14.67 -20.36 16.51
N LEU A 18 -13.99 -20.73 15.43
CA LEU A 18 -13.51 -22.09 15.17
C LEU A 18 -12.63 -22.54 16.35
N CYS A 19 -13.18 -23.37 17.24
CA CYS A 19 -12.41 -24.34 18.02
C CYS A 19 -13.39 -25.35 18.64
N SER A 20 -13.31 -26.61 18.22
CA SER A 20 -14.02 -27.71 18.88
C SER A 20 -13.46 -27.91 20.28
N GLU A 21 -14.32 -27.88 21.29
CA GLU A 21 -13.98 -28.09 22.69
C GLU A 21 -13.44 -29.50 22.96
N LYS A 22 -12.22 -29.58 23.51
CA LYS A 22 -11.88 -30.41 24.67
C LYS A 22 -10.88 -29.67 25.57
N THR A 23 -11.44 -29.04 26.60
CA THR A 23 -11.02 -28.94 28.00
C THR A 23 -9.52 -28.97 28.40
N GLU A 24 -9.13 -27.92 29.12
CA GLU A 24 -8.15 -27.87 30.24
C GLU A 24 -6.63 -27.96 30.02
N PHE A 25 -6.11 -28.06 28.80
CA PHE A 25 -4.64 -28.03 28.59
C PHE A 25 -4.04 -26.66 28.19
N TRP A 26 -4.85 -25.61 28.03
CA TRP A 26 -4.44 -24.38 27.33
C TRP A 26 -4.25 -23.11 28.19
N LYS A 27 -4.42 -23.15 29.52
CA LYS A 27 -4.15 -21.96 30.35
C LYS A 27 -2.65 -21.73 30.65
N GLU A 28 -1.83 -22.78 30.68
CA GLU A 28 -0.38 -22.64 30.89
C GLU A 28 0.43 -22.50 29.58
N TYR A 29 -0.15 -22.86 28.44
CA TYR A 29 0.56 -22.78 27.14
C TYR A 29 0.43 -21.41 26.45
N VAL A 30 -0.53 -20.57 26.84
CA VAL A 30 -0.76 -19.24 26.24
C VAL A 30 0.13 -18.13 26.84
N GLN A 31 0.76 -18.37 28.00
CA GLN A 31 1.71 -17.42 28.59
C GLN A 31 3.19 -17.67 28.21
N SER A 32 3.52 -18.77 27.53
CA SER A 32 4.91 -19.18 27.30
C SER A 32 5.43 -19.14 25.85
N ILE A 33 4.67 -18.66 24.86
CA ILE A 33 5.15 -18.61 23.47
C ILE A 33 4.95 -17.25 22.79
N SER A 34 5.84 -16.32 23.16
CA SER A 34 6.29 -15.26 22.27
C SER A 34 7.13 -15.87 21.13
N GLY A 35 6.52 -16.15 19.97
CA GLY A 35 7.31 -16.51 18.78
C GLY A 35 6.65 -17.41 17.72
N ARG A 36 5.47 -17.99 17.98
CA ARG A 36 4.74 -18.73 16.94
C ARG A 36 3.54 -17.92 16.49
N ILE A 37 3.76 -17.17 15.41
CA ILE A 37 2.72 -16.57 14.57
C ILE A 37 1.60 -17.60 14.41
N PHE A 38 0.35 -17.22 14.72
CA PHE A 38 -0.83 -17.99 14.36
C PHE A 38 -0.71 -18.36 12.87
N ARG A 39 -0.37 -19.62 12.59
CA ARG A 39 -0.55 -20.20 11.27
C ARG A 39 -2.06 -20.39 11.17
N VAL A 40 -2.76 -19.36 10.69
CA VAL A 40 -4.05 -19.60 10.05
C VAL A 40 -3.68 -20.44 8.85
N GLU A 41 -3.81 -21.76 8.98
CA GLU A 41 -3.82 -22.61 7.81
C GLU A 41 -4.93 -22.06 6.92
N ARG A 42 -4.55 -21.48 5.79
CA ARG A 42 -5.48 -21.35 4.67
C ARG A 42 -5.77 -22.80 4.29
N VAL A 43 -6.81 -23.35 4.89
CA VAL A 43 -7.31 -24.66 4.49
C VAL A 43 -8.04 -24.40 3.19
N GLY A 44 -7.40 -24.72 2.10
CA GLY A 44 -8.01 -24.76 0.80
C GLY A 44 -7.55 -26.03 0.12
N PHE A 45 -8.15 -26.31 -1.04
CA PHE A 45 -7.93 -27.58 -1.71
C PHE A 45 -7.07 -27.39 -2.95
N PRO A 46 -5.91 -28.07 -3.04
CA PRO A 46 -5.03 -28.03 -4.21
C PRO A 46 -5.60 -28.80 -5.43
N GLY A 47 -6.92 -29.02 -5.47
CA GLY A 47 -7.59 -29.85 -6.48
C GLY A 47 -8.63 -29.10 -7.30
N VAL A 48 -9.27 -29.85 -8.20
CA VAL A 48 -10.30 -29.39 -9.12
C VAL A 48 -11.67 -29.68 -8.50
N VAL A 49 -12.56 -28.70 -8.44
CA VAL A 49 -13.96 -28.83 -8.02
C VAL A 49 -14.84 -28.36 -9.17
N ILE A 50 -15.68 -29.25 -9.66
CA ILE A 50 -16.66 -29.02 -10.71
C ILE A 50 -18.02 -29.29 -10.11
N VAL A 51 -18.90 -28.29 -10.10
CA VAL A 51 -20.29 -28.42 -9.67
C VAL A 51 -21.19 -28.14 -10.85
N ARG A 52 -21.95 -29.13 -11.30
CA ARG A 52 -22.98 -29.02 -12.34
C ARG A 52 -24.35 -29.04 -11.69
N SER A 53 -25.24 -28.16 -12.10
CA SER A 53 -26.62 -28.16 -11.63
C SER A 53 -27.61 -28.27 -12.78
N LYS A 54 -28.62 -29.13 -12.65
CA LYS A 54 -29.75 -29.20 -13.60
C LYS A 54 -30.73 -28.03 -13.46
N THR A 55 -30.59 -27.25 -12.40
CA THR A 55 -31.40 -26.05 -12.14
C THR A 55 -30.51 -24.86 -11.83
N GLU A 56 -30.95 -23.66 -12.15
CA GLU A 56 -30.21 -22.46 -11.80
C GLU A 56 -30.14 -22.30 -10.28
N LEU A 57 -28.93 -22.13 -9.74
CA LEU A 57 -28.67 -21.95 -8.32
C LEU A 57 -27.87 -20.66 -8.11
N ASN A 58 -28.14 -19.96 -7.02
CA ASN A 58 -27.40 -18.76 -6.68
C ASN A 58 -25.91 -19.08 -6.44
N ARG A 59 -25.02 -18.23 -6.94
CA ARG A 59 -23.56 -18.33 -6.77
C ARG A 59 -23.11 -18.49 -5.32
N SER A 60 -23.74 -17.80 -4.36
CA SER A 60 -23.41 -17.92 -2.94
C SER A 60 -23.67 -19.33 -2.41
N PHE A 61 -24.78 -19.93 -2.83
CA PHE A 61 -25.12 -21.32 -2.48
C PHE A 61 -24.13 -22.31 -3.10
N LEU A 62 -23.82 -22.13 -4.39
CA LEU A 62 -22.83 -22.95 -5.09
C LEU A 62 -21.45 -22.82 -4.44
N MET A 63 -21.04 -21.60 -4.09
CA MET A 63 -19.75 -21.35 -3.43
C MET A 63 -19.67 -22.01 -2.06
N ARG A 64 -20.74 -21.93 -1.27
CA ARG A 64 -20.85 -22.63 0.02
C ARG A 64 -20.68 -24.14 -0.15
N ILE A 65 -21.39 -24.75 -1.12
CA ILE A 65 -21.30 -26.18 -1.42
C ILE A 65 -19.89 -26.56 -1.86
N MET A 66 -19.31 -25.80 -2.80
CA MET A 66 -17.95 -26.03 -3.30
C MET A 66 -16.94 -26.00 -2.17
N LYS A 67 -17.04 -25.02 -1.28
CA LYS A 67 -16.16 -24.87 -0.12
C LYS A 67 -16.30 -26.05 0.84
N SER A 68 -17.52 -26.45 1.19
CA SER A 68 -17.76 -27.61 2.05
C SER A 68 -17.24 -28.91 1.44
N LEU A 69 -17.50 -29.14 0.14
CA LEU A 69 -17.02 -30.32 -0.60
C LEU A 69 -15.50 -30.39 -0.60
N SER A 70 -14.88 -29.29 -1.02
CA SER A 70 -13.45 -29.08 -1.06
C SER A 70 -12.82 -29.41 0.29
N LEU A 71 -13.19 -28.70 1.35
CA LEU A 71 -12.61 -28.85 2.69
C LEU A 71 -12.84 -30.23 3.31
N GLY A 72 -14.02 -30.81 3.11
CA GLY A 72 -14.35 -32.12 3.65
C GLY A 72 -13.52 -33.23 2.99
N ILE A 73 -13.43 -33.20 1.66
CA ILE A 73 -12.71 -34.21 0.88
C ILE A 73 -11.20 -34.08 1.05
N SER A 74 -10.63 -32.86 1.10
CA SER A 74 -9.21 -32.65 1.40
C SER A 74 -8.80 -33.36 2.68
N ARG A 75 -9.58 -33.12 3.75
CA ARG A 75 -9.31 -33.67 5.07
C ARG A 75 -9.37 -35.20 5.06
N ALA A 76 -10.33 -35.77 4.32
CA ALA A 76 -10.43 -37.22 4.20
C ALA A 76 -9.21 -37.82 3.48
N VAL A 77 -8.74 -37.19 2.39
CA VAL A 77 -7.56 -37.64 1.65
C VAL A 77 -6.29 -37.58 2.51
N GLU A 78 -6.10 -36.49 3.27
CA GLU A 78 -4.97 -36.31 4.19
C GLU A 78 -4.98 -37.35 5.33
N GLU A 79 -6.12 -37.51 6.03
CA GLU A 79 -6.21 -38.42 7.18
C GLU A 79 -6.10 -39.89 6.79
N GLU A 80 -6.61 -40.28 5.61
CA GLU A 80 -6.45 -41.63 5.06
C GLU A 80 -5.03 -41.91 4.54
N LYS A 81 -4.11 -40.92 4.65
CA LYS A 81 -2.71 -40.98 4.23
C LYS A 81 -2.54 -41.51 2.81
N ILE A 82 -3.39 -41.06 1.89
CA ILE A 82 -3.29 -41.44 0.48
C ILE A 82 -2.03 -40.76 -0.08
N ASN A 83 -0.93 -41.51 -0.12
CA ASN A 83 0.35 -41.02 -0.64
C ASN A 83 0.27 -40.92 -2.16
N TRP A 84 -0.03 -39.73 -2.68
CA TRP A 84 -0.40 -39.56 -4.08
C TRP A 84 0.01 -38.22 -4.65
N SER A 85 0.47 -38.23 -5.91
CA SER A 85 1.19 -37.12 -6.55
C SER A 85 0.41 -36.41 -7.66
N GLY A 86 -0.91 -36.64 -7.79
CA GLY A 86 -1.72 -36.01 -8.85
C GLY A 86 -2.76 -35.00 -8.34
N LYS A 87 -3.69 -34.58 -9.21
CA LYS A 87 -4.83 -33.69 -8.88
C LYS A 87 -6.06 -34.43 -8.34
N VAL A 88 -6.57 -34.04 -7.16
CA VAL A 88 -7.87 -34.53 -6.69
C VAL A 88 -8.97 -33.78 -7.44
N VAL A 89 -9.91 -34.49 -8.05
CA VAL A 89 -11.03 -33.93 -8.82
C VAL A 89 -12.32 -34.25 -8.08
N ILE A 90 -13.15 -33.25 -7.84
CA ILE A 90 -14.47 -33.38 -7.22
C ILE A 90 -15.48 -32.96 -8.28
N ASN A 91 -16.31 -33.89 -8.72
CA ASN A 91 -17.35 -33.69 -9.71
C ASN A 91 -18.71 -33.91 -9.05
N ALA A 92 -19.40 -32.82 -8.74
CA ALA A 92 -20.72 -32.84 -8.11
C ALA A 92 -21.81 -32.49 -9.12
N GLU A 93 -22.86 -33.30 -9.18
CA GLU A 93 -24.08 -33.06 -9.96
C GLU A 93 -25.24 -32.77 -8.98
N ILE A 94 -25.93 -31.64 -9.18
CA ILE A 94 -27.06 -31.21 -8.36
C ILE A 94 -28.34 -31.29 -9.20
N GLU A 95 -29.34 -31.98 -8.67
CA GLU A 95 -30.64 -32.17 -9.32
C GLU A 95 -31.80 -31.70 -8.40
N ARG A 96 -32.97 -31.37 -8.99
CA ARG A 96 -34.21 -31.24 -8.21
C ARG A 96 -34.88 -32.59 -8.09
N GLU A 97 -35.44 -32.88 -6.93
CA GLU A 97 -36.07 -34.17 -6.64
C GLU A 97 -37.56 -34.15 -7.03
N ASP A 98 -38.04 -35.21 -7.68
CA ASP A 98 -39.47 -35.46 -7.91
C ASP A 98 -40.11 -36.03 -6.62
N LYS A 99 -40.46 -35.11 -5.72
CA LYS A 99 -41.53 -35.12 -4.69
C LYS A 99 -41.84 -36.38 -3.85
N THR A 100 -41.00 -37.43 -3.78
CA THR A 100 -41.42 -38.67 -3.09
C THR A 100 -40.53 -39.18 -1.94
N CYS A 101 -39.30 -38.71 -1.76
CA CYS A 101 -38.47 -38.92 -0.54
C CYS A 101 -37.20 -38.07 -0.61
N LEU A 102 -36.68 -37.55 0.52
CA LEU A 102 -35.34 -36.92 0.58
C LEU A 102 -34.27 -37.98 0.32
N LYS A 103 -33.63 -38.00 -0.85
CA LYS A 103 -32.52 -38.92 -1.11
C LYS A 103 -31.21 -38.41 -0.49
N GLU A 104 -30.54 -39.29 0.26
CA GLU A 104 -29.16 -39.04 0.67
C GLU A 104 -28.22 -38.92 -0.55
N PRO A 105 -27.18 -38.09 -0.47
CA PRO A 105 -26.13 -37.98 -1.47
C PRO A 105 -25.47 -39.31 -1.82
N SER A 106 -25.25 -39.54 -3.11
CA SER A 106 -24.43 -40.66 -3.56
C SER A 106 -22.97 -40.23 -3.72
N PHE A 107 -22.05 -41.09 -3.27
CA PHE A 107 -20.60 -40.89 -3.36
C PHE A 107 -19.97 -42.05 -4.10
N SER A 108 -19.18 -41.75 -5.13
CA SER A 108 -18.33 -42.74 -5.78
C SER A 108 -16.94 -42.15 -6.06
N VAL A 109 -15.91 -42.98 -5.96
CA VAL A 109 -14.52 -42.56 -6.20
C VAL A 109 -13.99 -43.31 -7.41
N ARG A 110 -13.22 -42.68 -8.28
CA ARG A 110 -12.47 -43.32 -9.37
C ARG A 110 -10.99 -42.98 -9.22
N HIS A 111 -10.15 -43.99 -9.36
CA HIS A 111 -8.70 -43.83 -9.34
C HIS A 111 -8.17 -43.93 -10.77
N SER A 112 -7.34 -42.97 -11.15
CA SER A 112 -6.50 -43.05 -12.33
C SER A 112 -5.03 -42.90 -11.93
N MET A 113 -4.10 -43.10 -12.88
CA MET A 113 -2.68 -42.84 -12.63
C MET A 113 -2.39 -41.35 -12.34
N LYS A 114 -3.29 -40.43 -12.73
CA LYS A 114 -3.05 -38.97 -12.70
C LYS A 114 -4.07 -38.17 -11.87
N SER A 115 -5.23 -38.76 -11.56
CA SER A 115 -6.32 -38.17 -10.78
C SER A 115 -6.95 -39.15 -9.77
N VAL A 116 -7.42 -38.61 -8.64
CA VAL A 116 -8.48 -39.25 -7.83
C VAL A 116 -9.74 -38.43 -8.03
N GLU A 117 -10.77 -39.04 -8.62
CA GLU A 117 -12.02 -38.37 -8.96
C GLU A 117 -13.15 -38.80 -8.01
N PHE A 118 -13.73 -37.87 -7.28
CA PHE A 118 -14.96 -38.04 -6.51
C PHE A 118 -16.14 -37.62 -7.39
N ILE A 119 -17.09 -38.52 -7.61
CA ILE A 119 -18.33 -38.25 -8.33
C ILE A 119 -19.46 -38.28 -7.31
N ILE A 120 -20.15 -37.16 -7.18
CA ILE A 120 -21.11 -36.89 -6.11
C ILE A 120 -22.43 -36.47 -6.76
N LYS A 121 -23.55 -37.07 -6.31
CA LYS A 121 -24.89 -36.61 -6.72
C LYS A 121 -25.63 -36.08 -5.51
N LEU A 122 -26.19 -34.88 -5.64
CA LEU A 122 -26.85 -34.11 -4.60
C LEU A 122 -28.25 -33.71 -5.06
N THR A 123 -29.20 -33.60 -4.14
CA THR A 123 -30.51 -32.98 -4.42
C THR A 123 -30.61 -31.62 -3.73
N VAL A 124 -31.30 -30.67 -4.36
CA VAL A 124 -31.53 -29.33 -3.78
C VAL A 124 -32.28 -29.42 -2.45
N ASP A 125 -33.26 -30.33 -2.33
CA ASP A 125 -34.06 -30.50 -1.12
C ASP A 125 -33.23 -31.06 0.04
N TRP A 126 -32.36 -32.04 -0.23
CA TRP A 126 -31.41 -32.54 0.77
C TRP A 126 -30.44 -31.45 1.21
N LEU A 127 -29.87 -30.71 0.24
CA LEU A 127 -28.98 -29.59 0.56
C LEU A 127 -29.71 -28.60 1.45
N ASN A 128 -30.92 -28.14 1.13
CA ASN A 128 -31.69 -27.20 1.96
C ASN A 128 -32.00 -27.75 3.37
N SER A 129 -32.19 -29.06 3.52
CA SER A 129 -32.42 -29.69 4.83
C SER A 129 -31.20 -29.63 5.77
N ILE A 130 -29.98 -29.48 5.23
CA ILE A 130 -28.70 -29.48 5.95
C ILE A 130 -27.95 -28.13 5.83
N ALA A 131 -28.26 -27.30 4.83
CA ALA A 131 -27.47 -26.15 4.38
C ALA A 131 -27.48 -24.92 5.31
N GLY A 132 -27.95 -25.06 6.54
CA GLY A 132 -27.82 -24.04 7.58
C GLY A 132 -26.40 -23.85 8.09
N ASP A 133 -25.53 -24.87 7.98
CA ASP A 133 -24.17 -24.83 8.56
C ASP A 133 -23.11 -25.46 7.63
N VAL A 134 -22.14 -24.64 7.21
CA VAL A 134 -21.00 -25.02 6.35
C VAL A 134 -20.16 -26.14 6.98
N GLU A 135 -20.02 -26.14 8.30
CA GLU A 135 -19.25 -27.14 9.03
C GLU A 135 -19.98 -28.49 9.08
N ASN A 136 -21.31 -28.49 9.18
CA ASN A 136 -22.09 -29.73 9.08
C ASN A 136 -21.96 -30.37 7.69
N LEU A 137 -22.07 -29.58 6.63
CA LEU A 137 -21.83 -30.06 5.26
C LEU A 137 -20.40 -30.58 5.09
N ARG A 138 -19.41 -29.82 5.57
CA ARG A 138 -17.99 -30.20 5.53
C ARG A 138 -17.73 -31.52 6.25
N PHE A 139 -18.24 -31.68 7.47
CA PHE A 139 -18.07 -32.89 8.26
C PHE A 139 -18.75 -34.10 7.60
N TYR A 140 -19.95 -33.90 7.04
CA TYR A 140 -20.64 -34.93 6.28
C TYR A 140 -19.81 -35.41 5.09
N PHE A 141 -19.30 -34.48 4.27
CA PHE A 141 -18.47 -34.81 3.11
C PHE A 141 -17.15 -35.48 3.49
N TYR A 142 -16.50 -35.01 4.56
CA TYR A 142 -15.34 -35.68 5.13
C TYR A 142 -15.63 -37.16 5.46
N LYS A 143 -16.71 -37.42 6.21
CA LYS A 143 -17.08 -38.79 6.62
C LYS A 143 -17.37 -39.68 5.42
N LYS A 144 -18.21 -39.22 4.49
CA LYS A 144 -18.59 -39.97 3.29
C LYS A 144 -17.42 -40.21 2.34
N ALA A 145 -16.53 -39.23 2.17
CA ALA A 145 -15.32 -39.40 1.39
C ALA A 145 -14.38 -40.45 2.00
N GLY A 146 -14.18 -40.43 3.32
CA GLY A 146 -13.41 -41.45 4.04
C GLY A 146 -14.00 -42.85 3.88
N GLU A 147 -15.33 -43.00 4.03
CA GLU A 147 -16.05 -44.27 3.77
C GLU A 147 -15.82 -44.76 2.34
N ALA A 148 -15.91 -43.87 1.35
CA ALA A 148 -15.72 -44.21 -0.07
C ALA A 148 -14.27 -44.60 -0.41
N ILE A 149 -13.28 -43.94 0.21
CA ILE A 149 -11.86 -44.29 0.09
C ILE A 149 -11.61 -45.70 0.67
N ARG A 150 -12.12 -45.97 1.88
CA ARG A 150 -11.93 -47.25 2.58
C ARG A 150 -12.58 -48.42 1.85
N THR A 151 -13.78 -48.22 1.29
CA THR A 151 -14.50 -49.26 0.54
C THR A 151 -13.84 -49.62 -0.79
N LYS A 152 -13.14 -48.69 -1.45
CA LYS A 152 -12.41 -48.97 -2.70
C LYS A 152 -11.00 -49.54 -2.56
N LYS A 153 -10.42 -49.60 -1.35
CA LYS A 153 -9.18 -50.35 -1.08
C LYS A 153 -9.29 -51.84 -1.45
N ASN A 154 -10.51 -52.36 -1.65
CA ASN A 154 -10.78 -53.77 -2.00
C ASN A 154 -11.20 -54.04 -3.45
N ALA A 155 -11.13 -53.08 -4.38
CA ALA A 155 -11.52 -53.31 -5.77
C ALA A 155 -10.49 -52.75 -6.76
N ARG A 156 -9.55 -53.61 -7.20
CA ARG A 156 -8.73 -53.36 -8.40
C ARG A 156 -9.61 -53.58 -9.64
N GLY A 157 -10.15 -52.49 -10.17
CA GLY A 157 -10.96 -52.48 -11.40
C GLY A 157 -10.32 -51.64 -12.49
N SER A 158 -10.23 -52.21 -13.69
CA SER A 158 -9.57 -51.71 -14.89
C SER A 158 -10.11 -50.38 -15.41
N SER A 159 -9.20 -49.53 -15.89
CA SER A 159 -9.48 -48.24 -16.51
C SER A 159 -9.93 -48.41 -17.97
N LYS A 160 -11.20 -48.10 -18.26
CA LYS A 160 -11.64 -47.84 -19.64
C LYS A 160 -11.37 -46.37 -19.99
N LYS A 161 -10.55 -46.16 -21.02
CA LYS A 161 -10.33 -44.85 -21.65
C LYS A 161 -11.65 -44.36 -22.26
N ILE A 162 -12.11 -43.19 -21.83
CA ILE A 162 -13.14 -42.42 -22.52
C ILE A 162 -12.48 -41.85 -23.78
N LYS A 163 -12.97 -42.24 -24.96
CA LYS A 163 -12.60 -41.61 -26.24
C LYS A 163 -13.60 -40.47 -26.48
N CYS A 164 -13.13 -39.23 -26.41
CA CYS A 164 -13.85 -38.09 -26.94
C CYS A 164 -13.66 -38.04 -28.46
N SER A 165 -14.73 -38.29 -29.21
CA SER A 165 -14.81 -38.06 -30.66
C SER A 165 -15.46 -36.70 -30.91
N GLY A 166 -14.65 -35.65 -31.08
CA GLY A 166 -15.13 -34.34 -31.52
C GLY A 166 -15.09 -34.24 -33.04
N SER A 167 -16.26 -34.15 -33.68
CA SER A 167 -16.39 -33.84 -35.10
C SER A 167 -16.02 -32.37 -35.34
N ARG A 168 -14.92 -32.14 -36.06
CA ARG A 168 -14.50 -30.80 -36.50
C ARG A 168 -15.37 -30.34 -37.66
N ASN A 169 -16.43 -29.58 -37.37
CA ASN A 169 -17.06 -28.75 -38.39
C ASN A 169 -16.18 -27.50 -38.60
N ARG A 170 -15.56 -27.41 -39.77
CA ARG A 170 -14.87 -26.21 -40.26
C ARG A 170 -15.92 -25.16 -40.61
N VAL A 171 -16.07 -24.14 -39.78
CA VAL A 171 -16.80 -22.91 -40.09
C VAL A 171 -15.94 -21.71 -39.68
N ARG A 172 -16.03 -20.64 -40.49
CA ARG A 172 -15.14 -19.47 -40.62
C ARG A 172 -14.34 -19.07 -39.36
N ASN A 173 -13.01 -18.96 -39.53
CA ASN A 173 -12.06 -18.37 -38.58
C ASN A 173 -12.41 -16.90 -38.32
N ILE A 174 -13.23 -16.63 -37.31
CA ILE A 174 -13.33 -15.28 -36.72
C ILE A 174 -12.29 -15.24 -35.60
N ARG A 175 -11.37 -14.27 -35.68
CA ARG A 175 -10.39 -14.00 -34.63
C ARG A 175 -11.14 -13.52 -33.38
N PRO A 176 -10.91 -14.11 -32.20
CA PRO A 176 -11.53 -13.62 -30.98
C PRO A 176 -11.13 -12.17 -30.71
N LYS A 177 -12.11 -11.34 -30.39
CA LYS A 177 -11.91 -9.93 -30.02
C LYS A 177 -11.90 -9.80 -28.50
N VAL A 178 -10.85 -9.16 -27.96
CA VAL A 178 -10.66 -9.02 -26.51
C VAL A 178 -10.49 -7.56 -26.14
N LEU A 179 -11.33 -7.06 -25.23
CA LEU A 179 -11.30 -5.70 -24.73
C LEU A 179 -10.50 -5.58 -23.43
N PHE A 180 -9.54 -4.66 -23.42
CA PHE A 180 -8.78 -4.24 -22.23
C PHE A 180 -8.91 -2.73 -22.00
N PHE A 181 -8.88 -2.34 -20.73
CA PHE A 181 -8.68 -0.95 -20.32
C PHE A 181 -7.19 -0.73 -20.08
N THR A 182 -6.54 0.14 -20.85
CA THR A 182 -5.08 0.30 -20.88
C THR A 182 -4.52 0.85 -19.57
N ASN A 183 -5.23 1.81 -18.98
CA ASN A 183 -4.89 2.43 -17.70
C ASN A 183 -6.15 2.77 -16.91
N PRO A 184 -6.78 1.76 -16.28
CA PRO A 184 -8.13 1.89 -15.72
C PRO A 184 -8.20 2.74 -14.45
N PHE A 185 -7.08 3.20 -13.89
CA PHE A 185 -7.06 3.90 -12.60
C PHE A 185 -6.75 5.39 -12.79
N VAL A 186 -7.50 6.24 -12.06
CA VAL A 186 -7.45 7.72 -12.19
C VAL A 186 -6.28 8.36 -11.43
N LYS A 187 -5.40 7.59 -10.78
CA LYS A 187 -4.18 8.19 -10.22
C LYS A 187 -3.27 8.60 -11.38
N ASP A 188 -2.93 9.89 -11.43
CA ASP A 188 -1.98 10.54 -12.34
C ASP A 188 -2.51 11.04 -13.70
N VAL A 189 -3.73 11.57 -13.75
CA VAL A 189 -4.14 12.42 -14.89
C VAL A 189 -3.33 13.75 -14.89
N ASP A 190 -2.97 14.27 -13.71
CA ASP A 190 -2.30 15.58 -13.56
C ASP A 190 -0.78 15.56 -13.84
N LYS A 191 -0.16 14.38 -14.04
CA LYS A 191 1.29 14.24 -14.32
C LYS A 191 1.62 13.85 -15.76
N GLY A 192 0.64 13.83 -16.65
CA GLY A 192 0.85 13.45 -18.06
C GLY A 192 0.92 11.93 -18.29
N ASP A 193 0.63 11.10 -17.28
CA ASP A 193 0.66 9.63 -17.36
C ASP A 193 -0.69 9.04 -17.83
N ALA A 194 -1.63 9.89 -18.23
CA ALA A 194 -3.00 9.53 -18.57
C ALA A 194 -3.10 8.40 -19.62
N PHE A 195 -2.17 8.38 -20.58
CA PHE A 195 -2.13 7.43 -21.70
C PHE A 195 -1.05 6.33 -21.57
N GLN A 196 -0.28 6.29 -20.47
CA GLN A 196 0.65 5.17 -20.26
C GLN A 196 -0.13 3.86 -20.14
N ILE A 197 0.40 2.76 -20.67
CA ILE A 197 -0.19 1.43 -20.47
C ILE A 197 0.21 0.94 -19.07
N ASN A 198 -0.75 0.52 -18.26
CA ASN A 198 -0.49 -0.03 -16.94
C ASN A 198 0.41 -1.29 -17.04
N PRO A 199 1.45 -1.45 -16.19
CA PRO A 199 2.39 -2.57 -16.28
C PRO A 199 1.71 -3.96 -16.26
N GLY A 200 0.70 -4.13 -15.39
CA GLY A 200 -0.03 -5.39 -15.30
C GLY A 200 -0.80 -5.70 -16.58
N ILE A 201 -1.43 -4.69 -17.18
CA ILE A 201 -2.12 -4.82 -18.47
C ILE A 201 -1.14 -5.11 -19.59
N HIS A 202 0.02 -4.45 -19.60
CA HIS A 202 1.07 -4.68 -20.60
C HIS A 202 1.53 -6.15 -20.61
N TYR A 203 1.72 -6.76 -19.44
CA TYR A 203 2.01 -8.20 -19.34
C TYR A 203 0.89 -9.08 -19.91
N LEU A 204 -0.37 -8.76 -19.62
CA LEU A 204 -1.52 -9.52 -20.12
C LEU A 204 -1.66 -9.44 -21.64
N ILE A 205 -1.61 -8.25 -22.23
CA ILE A 205 -1.71 -8.09 -23.69
C ILE A 205 -0.49 -8.69 -24.41
N SER A 206 0.69 -8.66 -23.77
CA SER A 206 1.90 -9.30 -24.30
C SER A 206 1.80 -10.82 -24.38
N SER A 207 1.04 -11.47 -23.48
CA SER A 207 0.83 -12.92 -23.54
C SER A 207 -0.13 -13.36 -24.66
N LEU A 208 -0.89 -12.40 -25.19
CA LEU A 208 -1.77 -12.56 -26.34
C LEU A 208 -1.10 -12.13 -27.66
N SER A 209 0.02 -11.40 -27.61
CA SER A 209 0.77 -11.02 -28.80
C SER A 209 1.15 -12.25 -29.62
N ARG A 210 0.95 -12.19 -30.94
CA ARG A 210 1.17 -13.27 -31.92
C ARG A 210 0.17 -14.42 -31.86
N LYS A 211 -0.78 -14.39 -30.93
CA LYS A 211 -1.95 -15.26 -31.02
C LYS A 211 -2.94 -14.59 -31.96
N ASP A 212 -3.70 -15.37 -32.71
CA ASP A 212 -4.66 -14.92 -33.72
C ASP A 212 -5.87 -14.21 -33.06
N VAL A 213 -5.61 -13.15 -32.29
CA VAL A 213 -6.52 -12.46 -31.36
C VAL A 213 -6.50 -10.98 -31.70
N ASP A 214 -7.69 -10.39 -31.84
CA ASP A 214 -7.85 -8.96 -32.11
C ASP A 214 -8.02 -8.23 -30.77
N LEU A 215 -7.05 -7.41 -30.40
CA LEU A 215 -7.07 -6.65 -29.14
C LEU A 215 -7.72 -5.28 -29.34
N ILE A 216 -8.67 -4.94 -28.46
CA ILE A 216 -9.27 -3.62 -28.37
C ILE A 216 -8.77 -2.98 -27.08
N LEU A 217 -8.01 -1.89 -27.22
CA LEU A 217 -7.38 -1.18 -26.10
C LEU A 217 -8.09 0.14 -25.87
N LEU A 218 -8.70 0.29 -24.70
CA LEU A 218 -9.52 1.45 -24.35
C LEU A 218 -8.86 2.28 -23.24
N ASP A 219 -8.72 3.59 -23.49
CA ASP A 219 -8.10 4.53 -22.54
C ASP A 219 -9.06 5.06 -21.45
N ASN A 220 -10.28 4.51 -21.38
CA ASN A 220 -11.26 4.86 -20.36
C ASN A 220 -10.74 4.49 -18.95
N LYS A 221 -11.14 5.28 -17.96
CA LYS A 221 -10.73 5.09 -16.56
C LYS A 221 -11.93 4.87 -15.67
N PHE A 222 -11.73 4.12 -14.59
CA PHE A 222 -12.68 4.00 -13.49
C PHE A 222 -12.50 5.20 -12.57
N PRO A 223 -13.51 6.06 -12.40
CA PRO A 223 -13.50 7.08 -11.35
C PRO A 223 -13.21 6.36 -10.04
N LEU A 224 -12.01 6.52 -9.51
CA LEU A 224 -11.63 5.90 -8.25
C LEU A 224 -12.45 6.58 -7.17
N GLN A 225 -13.63 6.04 -6.88
CA GLN A 225 -14.33 6.41 -5.67
C GLN A 225 -13.49 5.90 -4.53
N ASP A 226 -13.15 6.78 -3.60
CA ASP A 226 -12.59 6.31 -2.36
C ASP A 226 -13.71 5.59 -1.59
N VAL A 227 -13.85 4.27 -1.79
CA VAL A 227 -14.82 3.42 -1.05
C VAL A 227 -14.65 3.53 0.47
N THR A 228 -13.49 4.04 0.88
CA THR A 228 -13.10 4.31 2.26
C THR A 228 -13.59 5.69 2.75
N GLN A 229 -14.12 6.54 1.88
CA GLN A 229 -14.81 7.79 2.24
C GLN A 229 -16.32 7.70 2.03
N LYS A 230 -16.75 6.98 0.99
CA LYS A 230 -18.16 6.70 0.71
C LYS A 230 -18.25 5.28 0.16
N PRO A 231 -18.88 4.33 0.86
CA PRO A 231 -19.07 2.99 0.31
C PRO A 231 -19.80 3.08 -1.04
N PRO A 232 -19.63 2.10 -1.93
CA PRO A 232 -20.50 2.01 -3.09
C PRO A 232 -21.94 1.88 -2.61
N ASP A 233 -22.81 2.73 -3.15
CA ASP A 233 -24.23 2.69 -2.81
C ASP A 233 -24.90 1.62 -3.66
N PHE A 234 -24.88 0.37 -3.18
CA PHE A 234 -25.56 -0.74 -3.85
C PHE A 234 -27.10 -0.63 -3.76
N SER A 235 -27.64 0.33 -3.01
CA SER A 235 -29.09 0.53 -2.86
C SER A 235 -29.71 1.28 -4.04
N ARG A 236 -28.89 1.91 -4.88
CA ARG A 236 -29.32 2.56 -6.12
C ARG A 236 -28.40 2.22 -7.29
N PRO A 237 -28.91 2.23 -8.53
CA PRO A 237 -28.05 2.21 -9.70
C PRO A 237 -27.20 3.49 -9.75
N LEU A 238 -25.91 3.32 -10.05
CA LEU A 238 -25.02 4.43 -10.41
C LEU A 238 -25.26 4.85 -11.86
N SER A 239 -25.15 6.15 -12.16
CA SER A 239 -25.09 6.61 -13.55
C SER A 239 -23.76 6.20 -14.20
N PRO A 240 -23.70 6.06 -15.53
CA PRO A 240 -22.46 5.68 -16.22
C PRO A 240 -21.23 6.51 -15.84
N GLU A 241 -21.40 7.81 -15.67
CA GLU A 241 -20.34 8.76 -15.34
C GLU A 241 -19.77 8.54 -13.93
N GLU A 242 -20.53 7.91 -13.03
CA GLU A 242 -20.08 7.57 -11.66
C GLU A 242 -19.14 6.35 -11.64
N PHE A 243 -19.09 5.53 -12.70
CA PHE A 243 -18.25 4.33 -12.77
C PHE A 243 -17.32 4.24 -13.98
N ILE A 244 -17.45 5.12 -14.99
CA ILE A 244 -16.51 5.22 -16.12
C ILE A 244 -16.38 6.68 -16.61
N THR A 245 -15.17 7.13 -16.94
CA THR A 245 -14.91 8.54 -17.31
C THR A 245 -15.46 8.98 -18.68
N GLU A 246 -15.69 8.06 -19.61
CA GLU A 246 -16.16 8.35 -20.98
C GLU A 246 -17.19 7.27 -21.43
N PRO A 247 -18.40 7.24 -20.85
CA PRO A 247 -19.37 6.17 -21.11
C PRO A 247 -19.74 6.05 -22.59
N ASP A 248 -19.96 7.16 -23.30
CA ASP A 248 -20.29 7.17 -24.73
C ASP A 248 -19.23 6.49 -25.61
N LYS A 249 -17.95 6.62 -25.22
CA LYS A 249 -16.83 6.00 -25.93
C LYS A 249 -16.82 4.49 -25.74
N LEU A 250 -17.12 4.03 -24.52
CA LEU A 250 -17.31 2.60 -24.26
C LEU A 250 -18.51 2.06 -25.05
N GLU A 251 -19.64 2.79 -25.06
CA GLU A 251 -20.84 2.39 -25.79
C GLU A 251 -20.57 2.25 -27.29
N LYS A 252 -19.93 3.24 -27.93
CA LYS A 252 -19.51 3.16 -29.34
C LYS A 252 -18.60 1.97 -29.62
N VAL A 253 -17.67 1.65 -28.71
CA VAL A 253 -16.77 0.50 -28.86
C VAL A 253 -17.55 -0.82 -28.81
N LEU A 254 -18.52 -0.94 -27.91
CA LEU A 254 -19.38 -2.12 -27.81
C LEU A 254 -20.27 -2.26 -29.05
N GLU A 255 -20.90 -1.18 -29.51
CA GLU A 255 -21.74 -1.15 -30.72
C GLU A 255 -20.96 -1.51 -31.98
N SER A 256 -19.72 -1.01 -32.11
CA SER A 256 -18.85 -1.29 -33.26
C SER A 256 -18.24 -2.69 -33.23
N ASN A 257 -18.34 -3.41 -32.10
CA ASN A 257 -17.81 -4.75 -31.92
C ASN A 257 -18.86 -5.70 -31.33
N PRO A 258 -19.96 -5.98 -32.05
CA PRO A 258 -21.00 -6.90 -31.58
C PRO A 258 -20.49 -8.35 -31.44
N ASP A 259 -19.38 -8.67 -32.09
CA ASP A 259 -18.64 -9.93 -32.04
C ASP A 259 -17.54 -9.95 -30.96
N LEU A 260 -17.59 -9.06 -29.97
CA LEU A 260 -16.67 -9.07 -28.84
C LEU A 260 -16.75 -10.40 -28.07
N THR A 261 -15.61 -11.05 -27.88
CA THR A 261 -15.52 -12.39 -27.28
C THR A 261 -15.31 -12.31 -25.77
N LEU A 262 -14.40 -11.44 -25.32
CA LEU A 262 -13.98 -11.36 -23.92
C LEU A 262 -13.71 -9.91 -23.51
N ILE A 263 -14.09 -9.56 -22.28
CA ILE A 263 -13.75 -8.29 -21.63
C ILE A 263 -12.92 -8.60 -20.39
N CYS A 264 -11.75 -7.98 -20.27
CA CYS A 264 -10.84 -8.17 -19.15
C CYS A 264 -10.78 -6.93 -18.26
N LEU A 265 -11.09 -7.09 -16.97
CA LEU A 265 -11.09 -6.02 -15.98
C LEU A 265 -10.07 -6.32 -14.86
N THR A 266 -9.34 -5.29 -14.43
CA THR A 266 -8.49 -5.39 -13.24
C THR A 266 -9.17 -4.69 -12.07
N VAL A 267 -9.23 -5.35 -10.92
CA VAL A 267 -10.07 -4.95 -9.80
C VAL A 267 -9.23 -4.76 -8.54
N LEU A 268 -9.28 -3.53 -8.04
CA LEU A 268 -8.80 -3.16 -6.71
C LEU A 268 -10.00 -3.08 -5.77
N GLU A 269 -9.76 -3.25 -4.47
CA GLU A 269 -10.79 -3.10 -3.44
C GLU A 269 -11.47 -1.72 -3.53
N ARG A 270 -10.71 -0.67 -3.89
CA ARG A 270 -11.22 0.69 -4.06
C ARG A 270 -12.12 0.92 -5.26
N CYS A 271 -12.10 0.06 -6.28
CA CYS A 271 -12.96 0.22 -7.45
C CYS A 271 -13.99 -0.90 -7.56
N PHE A 272 -14.11 -1.75 -6.53
CA PHE A 272 -14.99 -2.91 -6.55
C PHE A 272 -16.45 -2.54 -6.85
N GLY A 273 -16.95 -1.47 -6.23
CA GLY A 273 -18.31 -0.97 -6.49
C GLY A 273 -18.53 -0.47 -7.92
N GLN A 274 -17.59 0.31 -8.45
CA GLN A 274 -17.63 0.77 -9.84
C GLN A 274 -17.61 -0.40 -10.81
N VAL A 275 -16.74 -1.39 -10.55
CA VAL A 275 -16.63 -2.58 -11.39
C VAL A 275 -17.92 -3.40 -11.36
N TYR A 276 -18.62 -3.48 -10.23
CA TYR A 276 -19.94 -4.13 -10.17
C TYR A 276 -20.93 -3.49 -11.16
N HIS A 277 -21.12 -2.16 -11.10
CA HIS A 277 -22.03 -1.46 -12.01
C HIS A 277 -21.55 -1.47 -13.46
N LEU A 278 -20.24 -1.42 -13.68
CA LEU A 278 -19.66 -1.59 -15.01
C LEU A 278 -20.00 -2.98 -15.57
N CYS A 279 -19.88 -4.05 -14.79
CA CYS A 279 -20.25 -5.38 -15.26
C CYS A 279 -21.75 -5.47 -15.62
N GLU A 280 -22.62 -4.85 -14.83
CA GLU A 280 -24.06 -4.76 -15.13
C GLU A 280 -24.31 -3.99 -16.46
N PHE A 281 -23.65 -2.85 -16.63
CA PHE A 281 -23.71 -2.04 -17.84
C PHE A 281 -23.25 -2.83 -19.08
N LEU A 282 -22.13 -3.55 -18.98
CA LEU A 282 -21.56 -4.37 -20.04
C LEU A 282 -22.48 -5.52 -20.43
N ARG A 283 -23.08 -6.21 -19.44
CA ARG A 283 -24.00 -7.34 -19.68
C ARG A 283 -25.24 -6.95 -20.47
N LYS A 284 -25.74 -5.73 -20.28
CA LYS A 284 -26.90 -5.20 -21.02
C LYS A 284 -26.58 -4.87 -22.49
N ARG A 285 -25.30 -4.79 -22.87
CA ARG A 285 -24.83 -4.30 -24.18
C ARG A 285 -23.97 -5.28 -24.96
N SER A 286 -23.49 -6.34 -24.31
CA SER A 286 -22.57 -7.30 -24.93
C SER A 286 -22.77 -8.71 -24.36
N ASN A 287 -22.67 -9.68 -25.26
CA ASN A 287 -22.64 -11.11 -24.92
C ASN A 287 -21.23 -11.62 -24.60
N ALA A 288 -20.21 -10.75 -24.70
CA ALA A 288 -18.83 -11.11 -24.40
C ALA A 288 -18.70 -11.67 -22.97
N LEU A 289 -17.88 -12.70 -22.78
CA LEU A 289 -17.59 -13.16 -21.42
C LEU A 289 -16.78 -12.09 -20.67
N ILE A 290 -16.88 -12.06 -19.34
CA ILE A 290 -16.13 -11.11 -18.49
C ILE A 290 -15.15 -11.88 -17.62
N ALA A 291 -13.87 -11.51 -17.67
CA ALA A 291 -12.82 -11.99 -16.78
C ALA A 291 -12.32 -10.86 -15.87
N VAL A 292 -12.12 -11.17 -14.60
CA VAL A 292 -11.54 -10.24 -13.61
C VAL A 292 -10.30 -10.80 -12.97
N GLY A 293 -9.32 -9.92 -12.75
CA GLY A 293 -8.09 -10.20 -12.01
C GLY A 293 -7.65 -8.99 -11.18
N GLY A 294 -6.46 -9.03 -10.61
CA GLY A 294 -5.90 -7.96 -9.79
C GLY A 294 -5.93 -8.24 -8.28
N VAL A 295 -5.64 -7.22 -7.47
CA VAL A 295 -5.39 -7.38 -6.02
C VAL A 295 -6.61 -7.92 -5.28
N PHE A 296 -7.81 -7.39 -5.56
CA PHE A 296 -9.03 -7.82 -4.86
C PHE A 296 -9.43 -9.26 -5.21
N PRO A 297 -9.57 -9.64 -6.50
CA PRO A 297 -9.78 -11.03 -6.90
C PRO A 297 -8.70 -11.98 -6.41
N THR A 298 -7.46 -11.54 -6.23
CA THR A 298 -6.39 -12.40 -5.70
C THR A 298 -6.51 -12.62 -4.20
N LEU A 299 -6.82 -11.58 -3.42
CA LEU A 299 -6.80 -11.63 -1.95
C LEU A 299 -8.14 -11.99 -1.30
N ALA A 300 -9.26 -11.69 -1.95
CA ALA A 300 -10.63 -12.01 -1.51
C ALA A 300 -11.43 -12.65 -2.66
N PRO A 301 -11.00 -13.84 -3.13
CA PRO A 301 -11.48 -14.39 -4.39
C PRO A 301 -12.92 -14.91 -4.30
N GLU A 302 -13.33 -15.47 -3.14
CA GLU A 302 -14.71 -15.92 -2.86
C GLU A 302 -15.67 -14.72 -2.89
N HIS A 303 -15.30 -13.62 -2.23
CA HIS A 303 -16.06 -12.38 -2.25
C HIS A 303 -16.16 -11.79 -3.66
N ALA A 304 -15.06 -11.78 -4.42
CA ALA A 304 -15.08 -11.33 -5.80
C ALA A 304 -16.05 -12.17 -6.66
N PHE A 305 -16.03 -13.50 -6.53
CA PHE A 305 -16.91 -14.38 -7.30
C PHE A 305 -18.39 -14.23 -6.96
N VAL A 306 -18.70 -14.13 -5.67
CA VAL A 306 -20.07 -14.03 -5.15
C VAL A 306 -20.67 -12.67 -5.47
N HIS A 307 -19.95 -11.58 -5.21
CA HIS A 307 -20.50 -10.23 -5.38
C HIS A 307 -20.47 -9.75 -6.83
N LEU A 308 -19.45 -10.13 -7.62
CA LEU A 308 -19.41 -9.82 -9.06
C LEU A 308 -20.15 -10.90 -9.85
N HIS A 309 -21.45 -11.08 -9.58
CA HIS A 309 -22.27 -12.15 -10.15
C HIS A 309 -22.44 -12.08 -11.68
N HIS A 310 -22.06 -10.97 -12.32
CA HIS A 310 -22.00 -10.84 -13.77
C HIS A 310 -20.71 -11.40 -14.39
N VAL A 311 -19.65 -11.64 -13.61
CA VAL A 311 -18.34 -12.09 -14.10
C VAL A 311 -18.34 -13.58 -14.40
N ASN A 312 -17.69 -13.99 -15.49
CA ASN A 312 -17.52 -15.41 -15.82
C ASN A 312 -16.26 -15.99 -15.19
N PHE A 313 -15.13 -15.28 -15.23
CA PHE A 313 -13.84 -15.80 -14.77
C PHE A 313 -13.26 -14.90 -13.68
N VAL A 314 -12.90 -15.49 -12.54
CA VAL A 314 -12.14 -14.85 -11.46
C VAL A 314 -10.76 -15.49 -11.40
N VAL A 315 -9.72 -14.69 -11.66
CA VAL A 315 -8.33 -15.15 -11.71
C VAL A 315 -7.54 -14.58 -10.54
N ARG A 316 -6.83 -15.45 -9.80
CA ARG A 316 -5.97 -15.11 -8.67
C ARG A 316 -4.51 -15.16 -9.09
N GLY A 317 -3.77 -14.07 -8.84
CA GLY A 317 -2.33 -14.00 -9.12
C GLY A 317 -2.01 -13.58 -10.55
N ASP A 318 -0.95 -14.17 -11.09
CA ASP A 318 -0.45 -13.89 -12.44
C ASP A 318 -1.48 -14.35 -13.48
N GLY A 319 -1.77 -13.52 -14.48
CA GLY A 319 -2.82 -13.80 -15.48
C GLY A 319 -2.29 -14.24 -16.84
N GLU A 320 -0.99 -14.09 -17.09
CA GLU A 320 -0.42 -14.18 -18.44
C GLU A 320 -0.52 -15.57 -19.06
N GLU A 321 -0.30 -16.63 -18.29
CA GLU A 321 -0.34 -18.02 -18.79
C GLU A 321 -1.76 -18.51 -19.01
N ILE A 322 -2.70 -18.06 -18.19
CA ILE A 322 -4.08 -18.51 -18.22
C ILE A 322 -4.96 -17.73 -19.20
N LEU A 323 -4.68 -16.44 -19.39
CA LEU A 323 -5.47 -15.59 -20.26
C LEU A 323 -5.64 -16.17 -21.68
N PRO A 324 -4.61 -16.73 -22.36
CA PRO A 324 -4.81 -17.39 -23.65
C PRO A 324 -5.81 -18.56 -23.62
N ALA A 325 -5.83 -19.33 -22.52
CA ALA A 325 -6.79 -20.42 -22.34
C ALA A 325 -8.21 -19.88 -22.16
N ILE A 326 -8.38 -18.83 -21.36
CA ILE A 326 -9.67 -18.14 -21.18
C ILE A 326 -10.18 -17.56 -22.51
N VAL A 327 -9.30 -16.96 -23.34
CA VAL A 327 -9.67 -16.47 -24.68
C VAL A 327 -10.13 -17.62 -25.59
N GLY A 328 -9.44 -18.77 -25.54
CA GLY A 328 -9.83 -19.97 -26.27
C GLY A 328 -11.23 -20.45 -25.89
N VAL A 329 -11.49 -20.57 -24.57
CA VAL A 329 -12.80 -20.95 -24.02
C VAL A 329 -13.88 -19.95 -24.42
N ALA A 330 -13.61 -18.65 -24.26
CA ALA A 330 -14.55 -17.61 -24.63
C ALA A 330 -14.88 -17.62 -26.13
N SER A 331 -13.89 -17.87 -26.99
CA SER A 331 -14.10 -18.03 -28.44
C SER A 331 -14.96 -19.24 -28.77
N ASN A 332 -14.79 -20.35 -28.04
CA ASN A 332 -15.62 -21.53 -28.22
C ASN A 332 -17.07 -21.26 -27.81
N VAL A 333 -17.27 -20.72 -26.61
CA VAL A 333 -18.59 -20.37 -26.08
C VAL A 333 -19.32 -19.37 -26.99
N GLN A 334 -18.61 -18.40 -27.57
CA GLN A 334 -19.21 -17.48 -28.54
C GLN A 334 -19.72 -18.19 -29.80
N LYS A 335 -19.06 -19.28 -30.23
CA LYS A 335 -19.43 -20.05 -31.42
C LYS A 335 -20.55 -21.06 -31.16
N THR A 336 -20.54 -21.69 -29.98
CA THR A 336 -21.45 -22.79 -29.62
C THR A 336 -22.65 -22.32 -28.80
N GLY A 337 -22.54 -21.17 -28.12
CA GLY A 337 -23.51 -20.69 -27.13
C GLY A 337 -23.36 -21.32 -25.74
N GLU A 338 -22.49 -22.32 -25.58
CA GLU A 338 -22.37 -23.10 -24.34
C GLU A 338 -20.93 -23.57 -24.09
N PHE A 339 -20.63 -23.88 -22.83
CA PHE A 339 -19.35 -24.44 -22.44
C PHE A 339 -19.33 -25.94 -22.73
N SER A 340 -18.30 -26.39 -23.43
CA SER A 340 -18.06 -27.81 -23.70
C SER A 340 -17.30 -28.49 -22.55
N GLU A 341 -17.28 -29.83 -22.54
CA GLU A 341 -16.44 -30.60 -21.61
C GLU A 341 -14.94 -30.33 -21.82
N GLU A 342 -14.51 -30.01 -23.04
CA GLU A 342 -13.12 -29.60 -23.34
C GLU A 342 -12.79 -28.26 -22.67
N ASP A 343 -13.73 -27.31 -22.67
CA ASP A 343 -13.55 -26.02 -21.97
C ASP A 343 -13.39 -26.21 -20.46
N ILE A 344 -14.20 -27.11 -19.88
CA ILE A 344 -14.10 -27.46 -18.46
C ILE A 344 -12.74 -28.10 -18.15
N GLU A 345 -12.24 -28.98 -19.01
CA GLU A 345 -10.92 -29.60 -18.87
C GLU A 345 -9.79 -28.55 -18.94
N ILE A 346 -9.87 -27.63 -19.91
CA ILE A 346 -8.91 -26.53 -20.05
C ILE A 346 -8.87 -25.68 -18.77
N LEU A 347 -10.03 -25.25 -18.26
CA LEU A 347 -10.11 -24.42 -17.06
C LEU A 347 -9.60 -25.15 -15.81
N SER A 348 -9.87 -26.46 -15.73
CA SER A 348 -9.36 -27.35 -14.67
C SER A 348 -7.84 -27.57 -14.74
N GLY A 349 -7.20 -27.14 -15.83
CA GLY A 349 -5.76 -27.17 -16.01
C GLY A 349 -5.01 -26.18 -15.12
N PHE A 350 -5.63 -25.05 -14.77
CA PHE A 350 -4.96 -23.90 -14.15
C PHE A 350 -5.39 -23.68 -12.70
N ASN A 351 -4.44 -23.43 -11.81
CA ASN A 351 -4.73 -23.08 -10.43
C ASN A 351 -5.15 -21.60 -10.29
N GLY A 352 -5.78 -21.26 -9.17
CA GLY A 352 -6.18 -19.89 -8.86
C GLY A 352 -7.35 -19.37 -9.69
N VAL A 353 -8.23 -20.24 -10.22
CA VAL A 353 -9.38 -19.82 -11.03
C VAL A 353 -10.69 -20.34 -10.51
N ILE A 354 -11.70 -19.46 -10.56
CA ILE A 354 -13.10 -19.84 -10.60
C ILE A 354 -13.76 -19.35 -11.87
N SER A 355 -14.52 -20.25 -12.50
CA SER A 355 -15.33 -19.98 -13.67
C SER A 355 -16.79 -20.29 -13.42
N HIS A 356 -17.68 -19.42 -13.90
CA HIS A 356 -19.11 -19.64 -14.02
C HIS A 356 -19.48 -19.89 -15.49
N ALA A 357 -19.74 -21.16 -15.78
CA ALA A 357 -19.94 -21.73 -17.11
C ALA A 357 -21.39 -22.25 -17.26
N GLY A 358 -22.33 -21.34 -17.54
CA GLY A 358 -23.77 -21.68 -17.52
C GLY A 358 -24.19 -22.16 -16.13
N ASN A 359 -24.77 -23.35 -16.03
CA ASN A 359 -25.12 -23.99 -14.74
C ASN A 359 -23.95 -24.80 -14.12
N THR A 360 -22.73 -24.61 -14.61
CA THR A 360 -21.52 -25.27 -14.11
C THR A 360 -20.61 -24.24 -13.45
N VAL A 361 -20.11 -24.54 -12.26
CA VAL A 361 -19.01 -23.78 -11.65
C VAL A 361 -17.78 -24.66 -11.58
N VAL A 362 -16.66 -24.15 -12.08
CA VAL A 362 -15.37 -24.83 -12.09
C VAL A 362 -14.41 -24.02 -11.23
N SER A 363 -13.73 -24.70 -10.30
CA SER A 363 -12.71 -24.13 -9.43
C SER A 363 -11.49 -25.04 -9.46
N CYS A 364 -10.30 -24.53 -9.71
CA CYS A 364 -9.07 -25.34 -9.66
C CYS A 364 -8.01 -24.64 -8.84
N GLY A 365 -7.45 -25.35 -7.84
CA GLY A 365 -6.42 -24.84 -6.92
C GLY A 365 -6.78 -23.45 -6.41
N PHE A 366 -8.05 -23.23 -6.06
CA PHE A 366 -8.59 -21.89 -5.91
C PHE A 366 -8.10 -21.20 -4.65
N ASP A 367 -7.50 -21.93 -3.72
CA ASP A 367 -6.79 -21.41 -2.56
C ASP A 367 -5.35 -20.98 -2.87
N GLU A 368 -4.79 -21.49 -3.95
CA GLU A 368 -3.50 -21.09 -4.49
C GLU A 368 -3.58 -19.76 -5.25
N ILE A 369 -2.43 -19.09 -5.30
CA ILE A 369 -2.22 -17.90 -6.14
C ILE A 369 -1.49 -18.40 -7.37
N ASN A 370 -2.06 -18.19 -8.56
CA ASN A 370 -1.39 -18.55 -9.80
C ASN A 370 -0.08 -17.77 -9.92
N ARG A 371 1.02 -18.46 -10.14
CA ARG A 371 2.34 -17.85 -10.28
C ARG A 371 3.06 -18.46 -11.46
N ILE A 372 3.59 -17.58 -12.29
CA ILE A 372 4.55 -17.97 -13.33
C ILE A 372 5.80 -18.46 -12.60
N GLU A 373 6.15 -19.73 -12.84
CA GLU A 373 7.27 -20.41 -12.19
C GLU A 373 8.59 -19.73 -12.53
N ASP A 374 8.83 -19.52 -13.82
CA ASP A 374 9.98 -18.78 -14.32
C ASP A 374 9.54 -17.42 -14.86
N ILE A 375 9.71 -16.39 -14.02
CA ILE A 375 9.28 -15.03 -14.35
C ILE A 375 10.01 -14.47 -15.58
N ASP A 376 11.18 -14.99 -15.98
CA ASP A 376 11.87 -14.52 -17.21
C ASP A 376 11.12 -14.91 -18.49
N LYS A 377 10.28 -15.95 -18.44
CA LYS A 377 9.42 -16.35 -19.57
C LYS A 377 8.27 -15.38 -19.82
N SER A 378 7.87 -14.60 -18.81
CA SER A 378 6.87 -13.55 -18.97
C SER A 378 7.48 -12.38 -19.75
N ASN A 379 7.22 -12.31 -21.05
CA ASN A 379 7.82 -11.32 -21.93
C ASN A 379 6.92 -10.09 -22.13
N LEU A 380 7.53 -8.97 -22.52
CA LEU A 380 6.83 -7.74 -22.85
C LEU A 380 6.95 -7.46 -24.35
N ASP A 381 5.82 -7.20 -24.99
CA ASP A 381 5.76 -6.76 -26.38
C ASP A 381 5.49 -5.26 -26.43
N PHE A 382 6.49 -4.49 -26.88
CA PHE A 382 6.38 -3.03 -26.97
C PHE A 382 5.67 -2.55 -28.24
N SER A 383 5.30 -3.43 -29.17
CA SER A 383 4.60 -3.05 -30.41
C SER A 383 3.25 -2.37 -30.16
N PHE A 384 2.62 -2.61 -28.99
CA PHE A 384 1.37 -1.96 -28.56
C PHE A 384 1.51 -0.48 -28.20
N PHE A 385 2.73 0.02 -28.01
CA PHE A 385 2.93 1.43 -27.67
C PHE A 385 2.86 2.31 -28.92
N GLU A 386 2.05 3.34 -28.86
CA GLU A 386 2.01 4.43 -29.83
C GLU A 386 2.70 5.67 -29.26
N LYS A 387 2.87 6.71 -30.10
CA LYS A 387 3.44 7.99 -29.68
C LYS A 387 2.78 8.53 -28.42
N LYS A 388 1.45 8.47 -28.31
CA LYS A 388 0.70 8.95 -27.13
C LYS A 388 1.05 8.22 -25.83
N ASN A 389 1.42 6.94 -25.90
CA ASN A 389 1.68 6.11 -24.72
C ASN A 389 3.06 6.34 -24.13
N VAL A 390 4.00 6.88 -24.92
CA VAL A 390 5.43 7.00 -24.54
C VAL A 390 5.87 8.44 -24.34
N GLN A 391 5.00 9.44 -24.51
CA GLN A 391 5.41 10.86 -24.47
C GLN A 391 6.08 11.25 -23.16
N ASN A 392 5.67 10.63 -22.05
CA ASN A 392 6.16 10.88 -20.70
C ASN A 392 6.84 9.65 -20.09
N GLY A 393 7.34 8.76 -20.95
CA GLY A 393 8.02 7.53 -20.54
C GLY A 393 7.05 6.37 -20.33
N ILE A 394 7.53 5.33 -19.65
CA ILE A 394 6.74 4.11 -19.39
C ILE A 394 6.81 3.69 -17.92
N SER A 395 5.78 2.95 -17.53
CA SER A 395 5.76 2.17 -16.31
C SER A 395 6.03 0.70 -16.61
N ILE A 396 6.89 0.05 -15.84
CA ILE A 396 7.23 -1.37 -15.96
C ILE A 396 7.32 -2.00 -14.57
N SER A 397 7.04 -3.29 -14.45
CA SER A 397 7.37 -4.10 -13.27
C SER A 397 8.42 -5.12 -13.69
N THR A 398 9.50 -5.22 -12.92
CA THR A 398 10.65 -6.10 -13.16
C THR A 398 10.77 -7.21 -12.11
N SER A 399 10.01 -7.10 -11.02
CA SER A 399 9.80 -8.15 -10.01
C SER A 399 8.40 -8.08 -9.39
N ARG A 400 7.97 -9.17 -8.75
CA ARG A 400 6.68 -9.30 -8.07
C ARG A 400 6.87 -9.80 -6.64
N GLY A 401 6.09 -9.24 -5.71
CA GLY A 401 6.09 -9.66 -4.32
C GLY A 401 7.17 -9.01 -3.48
N CYS A 402 7.17 -9.33 -2.19
CA CYS A 402 8.12 -8.81 -1.22
C CYS A 402 8.39 -9.86 -0.15
N ILE A 403 9.63 -10.02 0.31
CA ILE A 403 9.96 -11.00 1.37
C ILE A 403 9.41 -10.61 2.75
N TYR A 404 8.93 -9.38 2.92
CA TYR A 404 8.40 -8.87 4.18
C TYR A 404 6.90 -9.16 4.34
N ASN A 405 6.40 -8.98 5.57
CA ASN A 405 5.00 -9.24 5.92
C ASN A 405 4.39 -8.10 6.76
N CYS A 406 4.52 -6.86 6.27
CA CYS A 406 3.92 -5.69 6.91
C CYS A 406 2.41 -5.91 7.09
N ARG A 407 1.86 -5.51 8.25
CA ARG A 407 0.51 -5.91 8.67
C ARG A 407 -0.59 -5.24 7.85
N PHE A 408 -0.36 -3.99 7.42
CA PHE A 408 -1.27 -3.16 6.62
C PHE A 408 -1.21 -3.42 5.12
N CYS A 409 -0.14 -4.04 4.64
CA CYS A 409 0.15 -4.14 3.22
C CYS A 409 -0.82 -5.10 2.49
N SER A 410 -1.15 -4.84 1.24
CA SER A 410 -2.00 -5.68 0.38
C SER A 410 -1.26 -6.24 -0.84
N VAL A 411 0.07 -6.29 -0.80
CA VAL A 411 0.88 -7.01 -1.80
C VAL A 411 0.41 -8.46 -1.87
N MET A 412 0.20 -8.94 -3.10
CA MET A 412 -0.34 -10.29 -3.37
C MET A 412 0.64 -11.39 -2.91
N ASP A 413 1.93 -11.19 -3.19
CA ASP A 413 3.02 -12.11 -2.88
C ASP A 413 3.81 -11.62 -1.66
N LYS A 414 3.24 -11.72 -0.46
CA LYS A 414 4.01 -11.51 0.79
C LYS A 414 4.88 -12.71 1.10
N ARG A 415 6.08 -12.47 1.65
CA ARG A 415 7.10 -13.46 2.00
C ARG A 415 7.72 -14.19 0.82
N VAL A 416 7.33 -13.84 -0.40
CA VAL A 416 7.82 -14.41 -1.64
C VAL A 416 8.17 -13.25 -2.55
N TRP A 417 9.36 -13.28 -3.14
CA TRP A 417 9.78 -12.29 -4.13
C TRP A 417 10.30 -13.03 -5.35
N ARG A 418 9.86 -12.61 -6.52
CA ARG A 418 10.24 -13.19 -7.82
C ARG A 418 10.68 -12.06 -8.75
N GLY A 419 11.97 -11.97 -9.01
CA GLY A 419 12.52 -10.97 -9.92
C GLY A 419 12.98 -11.58 -11.23
N LYS A 420 12.74 -10.86 -12.33
CA LYS A 420 13.40 -11.18 -13.61
C LYS A 420 14.91 -11.03 -13.48
N SER A 421 15.67 -11.82 -14.22
CA SER A 421 17.11 -11.63 -14.31
C SER A 421 17.44 -10.25 -14.87
N ALA A 422 18.57 -9.68 -14.47
CA ALA A 422 19.03 -8.39 -15.01
C ALA A 422 19.13 -8.43 -16.54
N SER A 423 19.58 -9.57 -17.10
CA SER A 423 19.67 -9.77 -18.55
C SER A 423 18.33 -9.60 -19.26
N LYS A 424 17.25 -10.18 -18.70
CA LYS A 424 15.90 -10.09 -19.25
C LYS A 424 15.32 -8.69 -19.15
N VAL A 425 15.55 -8.01 -18.02
CA VAL A 425 15.13 -6.62 -17.83
C VAL A 425 15.83 -5.70 -18.84
N LEU A 426 17.13 -5.86 -19.05
CA LEU A 426 17.87 -5.07 -20.04
C LEU A 426 17.48 -5.40 -21.48
N GLU A 427 17.09 -6.65 -21.77
CA GLU A 427 16.46 -7.00 -23.05
C GLU A 427 15.17 -6.21 -23.28
N HIS A 428 14.30 -6.09 -22.26
CA HIS A 428 13.08 -5.28 -22.36
C HIS A 428 13.38 -3.81 -22.66
N PHE A 429 14.35 -3.20 -21.97
CA PHE A 429 14.75 -1.82 -22.26
C PHE A 429 15.35 -1.64 -23.66
N ARG A 430 16.12 -2.61 -24.18
CA ARG A 430 16.59 -2.59 -25.58
C ARG A 430 15.44 -2.69 -26.58
N ASN A 431 14.47 -3.56 -26.34
CA ASN A 431 13.28 -3.68 -27.18
C ASN A 431 12.43 -2.41 -27.14
N TYR A 432 12.31 -1.76 -25.98
CA TYR A 432 11.65 -0.47 -25.85
C TYR A 432 12.38 0.63 -26.62
N ASN A 433 13.71 0.71 -26.55
CA ASN A 433 14.51 1.64 -27.37
C ASN A 433 14.25 1.46 -28.87
N ARG A 434 14.23 0.22 -29.36
CA ARG A 434 13.88 -0.07 -30.76
C ARG A 434 12.49 0.45 -31.11
N ARG A 435 11.51 0.24 -30.22
CA ARG A 435 10.16 0.76 -30.41
C ARG A 435 10.12 2.30 -30.46
N LEU A 436 10.91 2.98 -29.63
CA LEU A 436 11.01 4.43 -29.68
C LEU A 436 11.61 4.91 -31.02
N GLU A 437 12.62 4.23 -31.54
CA GLU A 437 13.17 4.54 -32.87
C GLU A 437 12.13 4.35 -33.98
N GLU A 438 11.29 3.31 -33.92
CA GLU A 438 10.18 3.12 -34.86
C GLU A 438 9.14 4.25 -34.79
N ILE A 439 8.80 4.71 -33.58
CA ILE A 439 7.79 5.77 -33.35
C ILE A 439 8.31 7.15 -33.75
N PHE A 440 9.58 7.46 -33.46
CA PHE A 440 10.17 8.78 -33.65
C PHE A 440 11.10 8.89 -34.87
N GLY A 441 11.31 7.79 -35.61
CA GLY A 441 12.06 7.71 -36.86
C GLY A 441 13.59 7.58 -36.70
N SER A 442 14.18 8.10 -35.62
CA SER A 442 15.61 7.94 -35.34
C SER A 442 15.93 8.13 -33.87
N CYS A 443 17.10 7.64 -33.41
CA CYS A 443 17.54 7.79 -32.02
C CYS A 443 17.66 9.27 -31.58
N ASN A 444 18.08 10.17 -32.48
CA ASN A 444 18.24 11.60 -32.20
C ASN A 444 16.90 12.35 -32.11
N SER A 445 15.82 11.75 -32.59
CA SER A 445 14.48 12.34 -32.59
C SER A 445 13.64 11.91 -31.38
N ILE A 446 14.17 11.01 -30.54
CA ILE A 446 13.47 10.52 -29.34
C ILE A 446 13.54 11.59 -28.25
N PRO A 447 12.40 12.11 -27.77
CA PRO A 447 12.38 13.06 -26.66
C PRO A 447 12.95 12.43 -25.39
N GLU A 448 13.69 13.22 -24.59
CA GLU A 448 14.20 12.77 -23.29
C GLU A 448 13.07 12.29 -22.37
N SER A 449 11.90 12.92 -22.44
CA SER A 449 10.71 12.52 -21.68
C SER A 449 10.26 11.09 -21.99
N ALA A 450 10.45 10.61 -23.23
CA ALA A 450 10.12 9.23 -23.60
C ALA A 450 11.12 8.19 -23.08
N ARG A 451 12.29 8.63 -22.59
CA ARG A 451 13.29 7.77 -21.94
C ARG A 451 13.17 7.77 -20.42
N LYS A 452 12.11 8.36 -19.86
CA LYS A 452 11.77 8.25 -18.44
C LYS A 452 11.17 6.88 -18.15
N VAL A 453 11.53 6.27 -17.03
CA VAL A 453 11.04 4.94 -16.64
C VAL A 453 10.61 4.92 -15.17
N GLN A 454 9.44 4.36 -14.92
CA GLN A 454 8.91 4.07 -13.59
C GLN A 454 8.91 2.55 -13.37
N ILE A 455 9.64 2.07 -12.37
CA ILE A 455 9.70 0.65 -12.01
C ILE A 455 8.84 0.39 -10.77
N TRP A 456 7.67 -0.19 -11.00
CA TRP A 456 6.63 -0.48 -10.01
C TRP A 456 6.83 -1.87 -9.36
N ASP A 457 8.04 -2.14 -8.90
CA ASP A 457 8.34 -3.31 -8.07
C ASP A 457 7.87 -3.06 -6.63
N ASP A 458 7.33 -4.07 -5.96
CA ASP A 458 6.98 -3.96 -4.53
C ASP A 458 8.23 -3.66 -3.68
N ASP A 459 9.38 -4.22 -4.05
CA ASP A 459 10.71 -3.88 -3.54
C ASP A 459 11.80 -4.26 -4.57
N PHE A 460 12.40 -3.25 -5.22
CA PHE A 460 13.38 -3.43 -6.28
C PHE A 460 14.74 -3.95 -5.78
N PHE A 461 15.08 -3.65 -4.51
CA PHE A 461 16.44 -3.81 -3.95
C PHE A 461 16.62 -5.12 -3.16
N ILE A 462 15.62 -6.01 -3.16
CA ILE A 462 15.68 -7.31 -2.47
C ILE A 462 16.91 -8.12 -2.89
N ASP A 463 17.22 -8.12 -4.19
CA ASP A 463 18.44 -8.67 -4.79
C ASP A 463 19.35 -7.52 -5.22
N SER A 464 20.38 -7.25 -4.41
CA SER A 464 21.29 -6.12 -4.62
C SER A 464 22.13 -6.26 -5.89
N ARG A 465 22.59 -7.47 -6.24
CA ARG A 465 23.43 -7.67 -7.45
C ARG A 465 22.63 -7.45 -8.72
N ARG A 466 21.39 -7.95 -8.73
CA ARG A 466 20.42 -7.69 -9.78
C ARG A 466 20.12 -6.21 -9.90
N ALA A 467 19.84 -5.53 -8.78
CA ALA A 467 19.55 -4.10 -8.76
C ALA A 467 20.70 -3.27 -9.36
N ILE A 468 21.94 -3.51 -8.94
CA ILE A 468 23.14 -2.83 -9.48
C ILE A 468 23.23 -3.04 -10.99
N SER A 469 23.17 -4.29 -11.46
CA SER A 469 23.27 -4.62 -12.89
C SER A 469 22.20 -3.95 -13.73
N ILE A 470 20.97 -3.84 -13.20
CA ILE A 470 19.87 -3.16 -13.89
C ILE A 470 20.10 -1.64 -13.93
N LEU A 471 20.48 -1.01 -12.82
CA LEU A 471 20.70 0.44 -12.75
C LEU A 471 21.83 0.89 -13.70
N GLU A 472 22.95 0.15 -13.71
CA GLU A 472 24.06 0.39 -14.65
C GLU A 472 23.61 0.21 -16.10
N GLY A 473 22.87 -0.86 -16.40
CA GLY A 473 22.38 -1.13 -17.73
C GLY A 473 21.36 -0.10 -18.22
N ILE A 474 20.41 0.33 -17.39
CA ILE A 474 19.43 1.39 -17.69
C ILE A 474 20.16 2.69 -18.04
N LYS A 475 21.13 3.09 -17.21
CA LYS A 475 21.98 4.27 -17.47
C LYS A 475 22.70 4.13 -18.81
N SER A 476 23.33 2.99 -19.08
CA SER A 476 24.08 2.76 -20.33
C SER A 476 23.21 2.81 -21.58
N LEU A 477 21.92 2.50 -21.44
CA LEU A 477 20.92 2.54 -22.51
C LEU A 477 20.26 3.93 -22.68
N GLY A 478 20.69 4.92 -21.88
CA GLY A 478 20.22 6.31 -21.96
C GLY A 478 18.86 6.57 -21.32
N PHE A 479 18.41 5.72 -20.39
CA PHE A 479 17.15 5.90 -19.67
C PHE A 479 17.37 6.61 -18.33
N THR A 480 16.36 7.32 -17.86
CA THR A 480 16.32 7.95 -16.53
C THR A 480 15.16 7.42 -15.70
N ILE A 481 15.40 7.17 -14.42
CA ILE A 481 14.43 6.62 -13.48
C ILE A 481 13.69 7.77 -12.79
N THR A 482 12.38 7.78 -12.90
CA THR A 482 11.49 8.71 -12.16
C THR A 482 10.83 8.07 -10.95
N PHE A 483 10.82 6.73 -10.88
CA PHE A 483 10.29 5.97 -9.76
C PHE A 483 10.96 4.60 -9.66
N ILE A 484 11.55 4.28 -8.50
CA ILE A 484 11.83 2.93 -8.01
C ILE A 484 11.51 2.91 -6.51
N GLN A 485 11.08 1.76 -6.00
CA GLN A 485 10.79 1.59 -4.57
C GLN A 485 11.72 0.57 -3.91
N GLY A 486 12.16 0.86 -2.69
CA GLY A 486 12.84 -0.09 -1.80
C GLY A 486 12.35 -0.01 -0.36
N THR A 487 12.51 -1.09 0.40
CA THR A 487 12.33 -1.06 1.86
C THR A 487 13.64 -0.69 2.54
N VAL A 488 13.59 -0.07 3.73
CA VAL A 488 14.77 0.27 4.55
C VAL A 488 15.75 -0.91 4.68
N ASN A 489 15.24 -2.10 5.03
CA ASN A 489 16.06 -3.31 5.22
C ASN A 489 16.65 -3.92 3.92
N SER A 490 16.29 -3.40 2.73
CA SER A 490 16.92 -3.83 1.47
C SER A 490 18.32 -3.22 1.28
N PHE A 491 18.65 -2.17 2.04
CA PHE A 491 19.96 -1.51 2.03
C PHE A 491 20.91 -2.00 3.13
N PHE A 492 20.55 -3.08 3.83
CA PHE A 492 21.35 -3.68 4.89
C PHE A 492 21.84 -5.06 4.48
N ARG A 493 23.01 -5.46 4.99
CA ARG A 493 23.57 -6.78 4.73
C ARG A 493 22.65 -7.88 5.23
N ARG A 494 22.70 -9.02 4.57
CA ARG A 494 21.88 -10.19 4.89
C ARG A 494 22.75 -11.43 5.02
N ASN A 495 22.40 -12.28 5.96
CA ASN A 495 22.90 -13.65 6.06
C ASN A 495 21.69 -14.60 6.05
N GLY A 496 21.42 -15.21 4.88
CA GLY A 496 20.16 -15.91 4.63
C GLY A 496 18.96 -14.96 4.83
N LEU A 497 18.01 -15.36 5.68
CA LEU A 497 16.82 -14.56 6.00
C LEU A 497 17.08 -13.49 7.09
N LYS A 498 18.25 -13.49 7.74
CA LYS A 498 18.58 -12.55 8.82
C LYS A 498 19.12 -11.25 8.21
N ILE A 499 18.45 -10.13 8.52
CA ILE A 499 18.96 -8.78 8.22
C ILE A 499 19.92 -8.36 9.32
N LEU A 500 21.12 -7.93 8.94
CA LEU A 500 22.15 -7.41 9.85
C LEU A 500 21.96 -5.90 10.05
N ASP A 501 22.68 -5.32 11.01
CA ASP A 501 22.64 -3.88 11.28
C ASP A 501 23.68 -3.07 10.48
N GLU A 502 24.51 -3.77 9.72
CA GLU A 502 25.49 -3.23 8.79
C GLU A 502 24.83 -2.85 7.46
N LEU A 503 25.16 -1.67 6.94
CA LEU A 503 24.72 -1.23 5.62
C LEU A 503 25.35 -2.11 4.54
N ASN A 504 24.62 -2.29 3.44
CA ASN A 504 25.17 -2.88 2.24
C ASN A 504 25.90 -1.80 1.42
N ASP A 505 27.13 -1.50 1.83
CA ASP A 505 27.96 -0.48 1.17
C ASP A 505 28.22 -0.79 -0.31
N GLU A 506 28.30 -2.07 -0.70
CA GLU A 506 28.42 -2.48 -2.11
C GLU A 506 27.22 -1.97 -2.91
N LEU A 507 25.99 -2.18 -2.42
CA LEU A 507 24.80 -1.65 -3.06
C LEU A 507 24.79 -0.12 -3.09
N ILE A 508 24.97 0.52 -1.94
CA ILE A 508 24.84 1.98 -1.81
C ILE A 508 25.89 2.72 -2.67
N ASN A 509 27.12 2.20 -2.70
CA ASN A 509 28.20 2.80 -3.49
C ASN A 509 28.03 2.57 -5.00
N SER A 510 27.38 1.47 -5.39
CA SER A 510 27.19 1.11 -6.80
C SER A 510 25.95 1.74 -7.44
N ILE A 511 25.08 2.42 -6.68
CA ILE A 511 23.94 3.16 -7.25
C ILE A 511 24.48 4.36 -8.06
N PRO A 512 24.22 4.42 -9.38
CA PRO A 512 24.59 5.57 -10.21
C PRO A 512 23.61 6.72 -10.00
N VAL A 513 24.04 7.81 -9.34
CA VAL A 513 23.15 8.94 -8.96
C VAL A 513 22.48 9.56 -10.18
N GLU A 514 23.23 9.69 -11.27
CA GLU A 514 22.83 10.26 -12.55
C GLU A 514 21.76 9.44 -13.29
N VAL A 515 21.45 8.22 -12.86
CA VAL A 515 20.31 7.47 -13.44
C VAL A 515 18.97 8.05 -12.99
N PHE A 516 18.94 8.77 -11.86
CA PHE A 516 17.70 9.35 -11.34
C PHE A 516 17.37 10.66 -12.02
N SER A 517 16.10 10.84 -12.36
CA SER A 517 15.58 12.11 -12.85
C SER A 517 15.65 13.18 -11.76
N ARG A 518 15.77 14.45 -12.19
CA ARG A 518 15.68 15.61 -11.29
C ARG A 518 14.31 15.76 -10.63
N GLU A 519 13.28 15.13 -11.20
CA GLU A 519 11.90 15.16 -10.69
C GLU A 519 11.67 14.16 -9.54
N GLY A 520 12.65 13.30 -9.25
CA GLY A 520 12.54 12.22 -8.27
C GLY A 520 13.02 10.89 -8.84
N GLY A 521 13.14 9.88 -8.00
CA GLY A 521 13.64 8.57 -8.41
C GLY A 521 13.52 7.52 -7.33
N LEU A 522 14.32 7.62 -6.27
CA LEU A 522 14.35 6.63 -5.19
C LEU A 522 13.29 6.90 -4.13
N LYS A 523 12.35 5.96 -3.99
CA LYS A 523 11.34 5.97 -2.92
C LYS A 523 11.58 4.86 -1.91
N ILE A 524 11.42 5.19 -0.63
CA ILE A 524 11.69 4.30 0.49
C ILE A 524 10.41 4.09 1.30
N GLY A 525 9.95 2.84 1.36
CA GLY A 525 8.79 2.41 2.16
C GLY A 525 9.08 2.45 3.66
N THR A 526 9.28 3.64 4.22
CA THR A 526 9.63 3.89 5.63
C THR A 526 8.40 3.77 6.52
N GLU A 527 7.31 4.43 6.10
CA GLU A 527 5.98 4.53 6.70
C GLU A 527 5.89 5.23 8.04
N ASN A 528 6.91 5.18 8.89
CA ASN A 528 6.90 5.88 10.17
C ASN A 528 8.33 6.04 10.71
N PHE A 529 8.55 7.00 11.61
CA PHE A 529 9.84 7.24 12.28
C PHE A 529 9.77 6.90 13.77
N CYS A 530 8.56 6.74 14.33
CA CYS A 530 8.36 6.25 15.69
C CYS A 530 8.50 4.72 15.77
N ASP A 531 9.33 4.21 16.69
CA ASP A 531 9.59 2.77 16.83
C ASP A 531 8.35 1.99 17.27
N GLU A 532 7.51 2.61 18.11
CA GLU A 532 6.26 2.01 18.54
C GLU A 532 5.29 1.84 17.37
N GLU A 533 5.16 2.87 16.54
CA GLU A 533 4.33 2.86 15.34
C GLU A 533 4.83 1.85 14.30
N LEU A 534 6.14 1.85 14.03
CA LEU A 534 6.80 0.86 13.16
C LEU A 534 6.48 -0.57 13.61
N LYS A 535 6.58 -0.85 14.92
CA LYS A 535 6.20 -2.14 15.50
C LYS A 535 4.71 -2.43 15.34
N ARG A 536 3.84 -1.42 15.50
CA ARG A 536 2.38 -1.55 15.39
C ARG A 536 1.95 -1.96 13.98
N ILE A 537 2.48 -1.29 12.95
CA ILE A 537 2.20 -1.60 11.53
C ILE A 537 3.02 -2.79 10.99
N GLY A 538 3.93 -3.32 11.81
CA GLY A 538 4.69 -4.55 11.54
C GLY A 538 5.87 -4.36 10.60
N LYS A 539 6.56 -3.21 10.69
CA LYS A 539 7.84 -3.00 10.02
C LYS A 539 8.99 -3.70 10.76
N PRO A 540 9.91 -4.37 10.03
CA PRO A 540 10.97 -5.18 10.63
C PRO A 540 12.25 -4.38 10.97
N TYR A 541 12.11 -3.10 11.33
CA TYR A 541 13.23 -2.21 11.63
C TYR A 541 12.79 -1.09 12.60
N ARG A 542 13.79 -0.37 13.11
CA ARG A 542 13.66 0.78 14.02
C ARG A 542 14.26 2.04 13.37
N TYR A 543 14.01 3.19 13.99
CA TYR A 543 14.50 4.50 13.59
C TYR A 543 15.99 4.52 13.31
N GLU A 544 16.79 3.85 14.14
CA GLU A 544 18.24 3.82 13.97
C GLU A 544 18.66 3.31 12.58
N LYS A 545 17.95 2.33 12.00
CA LYS A 545 18.21 1.88 10.62
C LYS A 545 17.78 2.91 9.57
N ILE A 546 16.66 3.58 9.80
CA ILE A 546 16.19 4.66 8.93
C ILE A 546 17.24 5.76 8.89
N ARG A 547 17.70 6.20 10.07
CA ARG A 547 18.74 7.21 10.23
C ARG A 547 20.04 6.84 9.52
N LYS A 548 20.57 5.62 9.76
CA LYS A 548 21.78 5.13 9.06
C LYS A 548 21.63 5.17 7.54
N LEU A 549 20.50 4.70 7.03
CA LEU A 549 20.23 4.68 5.59
C LEU A 549 20.16 6.10 5.02
N VAL A 550 19.41 7.00 5.66
CA VAL A 550 19.25 8.39 5.22
C VAL A 550 20.60 9.08 5.10
N LEU A 551 21.45 8.94 6.12
CA LEU A 551 22.78 9.54 6.13
C LEU A 551 23.70 8.94 5.06
N ALA A 552 23.61 7.63 4.81
CA ALA A 552 24.42 6.96 3.80
C ALA A 552 24.05 7.40 2.37
N LEU A 553 22.75 7.49 2.07
CA LEU A 553 22.26 7.97 0.78
C LEU A 553 22.57 9.46 0.57
N TYR A 554 22.40 10.28 1.60
CA TYR A 554 22.76 11.71 1.57
C TYR A 554 24.24 11.92 1.27
N LYS A 555 25.15 11.18 1.93
CA LYS A 555 26.60 11.25 1.67
C LYS A 555 26.97 10.88 0.23
N ARG A 556 26.14 10.08 -0.45
CA ARG A 556 26.29 9.71 -1.86
C ARG A 556 25.64 10.72 -2.83
N GLY A 557 24.96 11.75 -2.33
CA GLY A 557 24.19 12.68 -3.16
C GLY A 557 22.92 12.07 -3.75
N ILE A 558 22.43 10.96 -3.19
CA ILE A 558 21.21 10.29 -3.65
C ILE A 558 20.02 10.97 -2.98
N PHE A 559 19.19 11.63 -3.78
CA PHE A 559 17.92 12.16 -3.33
C PHE A 559 16.94 11.02 -3.01
N GLN A 560 16.30 11.07 -1.85
CA GLN A 560 15.45 10.01 -1.33
C GLN A 560 14.10 10.55 -0.84
N GLU A 561 13.02 9.86 -1.21
CA GLU A 561 11.66 10.19 -0.81
C GLU A 561 11.05 9.07 0.04
N HIS A 562 10.55 9.38 1.23
CA HIS A 562 10.07 8.39 2.19
C HIS A 562 8.55 8.40 2.27
N PHE A 563 7.91 7.25 2.05
CA PHE A 563 6.47 7.08 2.30
C PHE A 563 6.16 7.20 3.80
N MET A 564 4.99 7.76 4.13
CA MET A 564 4.58 8.04 5.51
C MET A 564 3.11 7.70 5.76
N ILE A 565 2.90 6.75 6.68
CA ILE A 565 1.63 6.49 7.37
C ILE A 565 1.76 7.19 8.73
N LEU A 566 1.26 8.42 8.82
CA LEU A 566 1.51 9.28 9.98
C LEU A 566 0.82 8.79 11.24
N CYS A 567 -0.43 8.36 11.12
CA CYS A 567 -1.24 7.97 12.27
C CYS A 567 -2.19 6.81 11.96
N ASN A 568 -2.56 6.12 13.02
CA ASN A 568 -3.62 5.12 13.10
C ASN A 568 -4.49 5.40 14.34
N ARG A 569 -5.45 4.52 14.63
CA ARG A 569 -6.38 4.72 15.74
C ARG A 569 -5.68 4.79 17.11
N GLU A 570 -4.59 4.04 17.27
CA GLU A 570 -3.85 3.93 18.53
C GLU A 570 -2.76 5.01 18.68
N THR A 571 -2.46 5.79 17.64
CA THR A 571 -1.42 6.83 17.68
C THR A 571 -1.70 7.85 18.79
N THR A 572 -0.66 8.15 19.56
CA THR A 572 -0.69 9.14 20.64
C THR A 572 0.02 10.45 20.24
N LEU A 573 -0.11 11.50 21.06
CA LEU A 573 0.65 12.73 20.83
C LEU A 573 2.15 12.50 20.96
N GLU A 574 2.57 11.64 21.89
CA GLU A 574 3.97 11.25 22.08
C GLU A 574 4.51 10.55 20.83
N ASN A 575 3.74 9.64 20.22
CA ASN A 575 4.11 8.99 18.96
C ASN A 575 4.24 10.01 17.81
N LEU A 576 3.38 11.03 17.76
CA LEU A 576 3.48 12.11 16.77
C LEU A 576 4.69 13.00 17.01
N MET A 577 4.97 13.39 18.25
CA MET A 577 6.13 14.21 18.61
C MET A 577 7.43 13.49 18.27
N ASP A 578 7.57 12.23 18.67
CA ASP A 578 8.73 11.39 18.33
C ASP A 578 8.94 11.31 16.80
N ASN A 579 7.86 11.18 16.03
CA ASN A 579 7.92 11.25 14.57
C ASN A 579 8.48 12.57 14.06
N PHE A 580 7.92 13.70 14.51
CA PHE A 580 8.31 15.02 14.02
C PHE A 580 9.74 15.38 14.44
N GLU A 581 10.14 15.05 15.67
CA GLU A 581 11.51 15.27 16.16
C GLU A 581 12.52 14.55 15.28
N LYS A 582 12.26 13.27 14.96
CA LYS A 582 13.11 12.46 14.09
C LYS A 582 13.13 12.95 12.64
N ILE A 583 11.98 13.35 12.09
CA ILE A 583 11.93 13.96 10.75
C ILE A 583 12.74 15.25 10.73
N ALA A 584 12.61 16.11 11.74
CA ALA A 584 13.34 17.36 11.86
C ALA A 584 14.85 17.11 12.01
N GLU A 585 15.27 16.12 12.79
CA GLU A 585 16.67 15.69 12.89
C GLU A 585 17.23 15.30 11.52
N LEU A 586 16.54 14.40 10.81
CA LEU A 586 16.99 13.94 9.48
C LEU A 586 17.02 15.08 8.46
N ARG A 587 16.05 16.01 8.55
CA ARG A 587 16.03 17.22 7.72
C ARG A 587 17.19 18.15 8.01
N TRP A 588 17.50 18.37 9.28
CA TRP A 588 18.64 19.18 9.69
C TRP A 588 19.96 18.63 9.14
N ILE A 589 20.10 17.30 9.10
CA ILE A 589 21.36 16.67 8.67
C ILE A 589 21.44 16.53 7.14
N ALA A 590 20.36 16.07 6.49
CA ALA A 590 20.36 15.72 5.06
C ALA A 590 19.80 16.83 4.14
N GLY A 591 19.27 17.92 4.71
CA GLY A 591 18.77 19.08 3.97
C GLY A 591 17.78 18.71 2.88
N GLU A 592 18.02 19.24 1.67
CA GLU A 592 17.21 18.97 0.47
C GLU A 592 17.34 17.52 -0.05
N GLY A 593 18.33 16.75 0.40
CA GLY A 593 18.59 15.38 -0.05
C GLY A 593 17.62 14.33 0.49
N PHE A 594 16.83 14.64 1.51
CA PHE A 594 15.86 13.74 2.16
C PHE A 594 14.48 14.35 2.05
N ARG A 595 13.42 13.62 1.67
CA ARG A 595 12.04 14.12 1.67
C ARG A 595 11.08 13.11 2.27
N VAL A 596 10.08 13.57 3.00
CA VAL A 596 8.96 12.70 3.41
C VAL A 596 7.72 13.09 2.60
N LEU A 597 7.14 12.08 1.94
CA LEU A 597 5.97 12.23 1.08
C LEU A 597 4.72 12.57 1.90
N GLU A 598 3.63 12.91 1.21
CA GLU A 598 2.40 13.39 1.84
C GLU A 598 1.93 12.38 2.90
N PRO A 599 1.80 12.80 4.18
CA PRO A 599 1.42 11.90 5.25
C PRO A 599 -0.01 11.41 5.03
N SER A 600 -0.20 10.10 5.03
CA SER A 600 -1.53 9.49 4.99
C SER A 600 -1.93 8.95 6.34
N TRP A 601 -3.24 8.83 6.56
CA TRP A 601 -3.74 7.97 7.64
C TRP A 601 -3.55 6.51 7.25
N LEU A 602 -3.48 5.64 8.25
CA LEU A 602 -3.42 4.21 8.00
C LEU A 602 -4.68 3.77 7.23
N MET A 603 -4.46 3.30 6.01
CA MET A 603 -5.48 2.66 5.22
C MET A 603 -5.48 1.18 5.54
N ASN A 604 -6.44 0.75 6.34
CA ASN A 604 -6.65 -0.66 6.59
C ASN A 604 -7.58 -1.23 5.51
N LEU A 605 -7.28 -2.44 5.04
CA LEU A 605 -8.08 -3.14 4.04
C LEU A 605 -8.52 -4.48 4.62
N PHE A 606 -9.71 -4.96 4.22
CA PHE A 606 -10.33 -6.18 4.78
C PHE A 606 -9.39 -7.39 4.71
N VAL A 607 -8.61 -7.47 3.64
CA VAL A 607 -7.71 -8.59 3.34
C VAL A 607 -6.42 -8.60 4.15
N THR A 608 -6.13 -7.54 4.89
CA THR A 608 -4.83 -7.38 5.57
C THR A 608 -4.81 -8.06 6.94
N SER A 609 -3.60 -8.33 7.45
CA SER A 609 -3.45 -8.92 8.79
C SER A 609 -3.86 -7.93 9.88
N LEU A 610 -3.67 -6.63 9.64
CA LEU A 610 -3.99 -5.60 10.61
C LEU A 610 -5.49 -5.53 10.86
N TYR A 611 -6.32 -5.51 9.82
CA TYR A 611 -7.78 -5.58 9.94
C TYR A 611 -8.22 -6.75 10.81
N ARG A 612 -7.71 -7.96 10.54
CA ARG A 612 -8.06 -9.17 11.31
C ARG A 612 -7.67 -9.06 12.78
N ILE A 613 -6.52 -8.48 13.10
CA ILE A 613 -6.09 -8.27 14.48
C ILE A 613 -7.04 -7.30 15.19
N CYS A 614 -7.44 -6.21 14.53
CA CYS A 614 -8.40 -5.25 15.08
C CYS A 614 -9.78 -5.86 15.33
N GLN A 615 -10.22 -6.84 14.54
CA GLN A 615 -11.50 -7.52 14.76
C GLN A 615 -11.49 -8.48 15.96
N VAL A 616 -10.33 -9.06 16.30
CA VAL A 616 -10.20 -10.01 17.43
C VAL A 616 -10.02 -9.29 18.76
N LYS A 617 -9.36 -8.13 18.76
CA LYS A 617 -9.19 -7.30 19.96
C LYS A 617 -10.47 -6.47 20.20
N ASP A 618 -11.38 -6.95 21.03
CA ASP A 618 -12.51 -6.24 21.65
C ASP A 618 -13.47 -5.39 20.76
N ARG A 619 -14.79 -5.56 20.94
CA ARG A 619 -15.83 -4.97 20.06
C ARG A 619 -15.85 -3.43 20.05
N GLU A 620 -15.41 -2.76 21.11
CA GLU A 620 -15.34 -1.29 21.18
C GLU A 620 -14.21 -0.69 20.32
N SER A 621 -13.22 -1.51 19.93
CA SER A 621 -12.08 -1.10 19.09
C SER A 621 -12.24 -1.48 17.61
N ALA A 622 -13.40 -2.03 17.23
CA ALA A 622 -13.69 -2.46 15.87
C ALA A 622 -13.45 -1.33 14.84
N GLN A 623 -12.81 -1.69 13.73
CA GLN A 623 -12.53 -0.78 12.61
C GLN A 623 -13.82 -0.14 12.10
N PRO A 624 -13.84 1.19 11.86
CA PRO A 624 -14.99 1.83 11.26
C PRO A 624 -15.17 1.30 9.83
N THR A 625 -16.42 1.00 9.48
CA THR A 625 -16.81 0.55 8.14
C THR A 625 -17.81 1.53 7.55
N GLY A 626 -17.72 1.77 6.25
CA GLY A 626 -18.66 2.65 5.53
C GLY A 626 -19.98 1.96 5.24
N GLY A 627 -20.00 0.63 5.32
CA GLY A 627 -21.09 -0.23 4.91
C GLY A 627 -20.54 -1.64 4.67
N CYS A 628 -21.38 -2.51 4.14
CA CYS A 628 -21.02 -3.89 3.84
C CYS A 628 -21.72 -4.32 2.55
N ALA A 629 -20.99 -4.98 1.66
CA ALA A 629 -21.63 -5.80 0.63
C ALA A 629 -22.00 -7.14 1.27
N SER A 630 -23.30 -7.42 1.33
CA SER A 630 -23.86 -8.58 2.00
C SER A 630 -24.76 -9.38 1.08
N ILE A 631 -24.78 -10.70 1.27
CA ILE A 631 -25.72 -11.59 0.61
C ILE A 631 -26.70 -12.12 1.68
N PRO A 632 -28.01 -11.88 1.55
CA PRO A 632 -29.00 -12.40 2.50
C PRO A 632 -28.89 -13.92 2.69
N GLY A 633 -28.73 -14.36 3.94
CA GLY A 633 -28.57 -15.78 4.30
C GLY A 633 -27.13 -16.34 4.20
N TYR A 634 -26.15 -15.51 3.79
CA TYR A 634 -24.74 -15.91 3.65
C TYR A 634 -23.78 -14.89 4.26
N LEU A 635 -23.82 -14.78 5.60
CA LEU A 635 -22.98 -13.84 6.37
C LEU A 635 -21.48 -14.08 6.17
N GLU A 636 -21.06 -15.29 5.81
CA GLU A 636 -19.67 -15.59 5.50
C GLU A 636 -19.12 -14.86 4.26
N PHE A 637 -20.02 -14.34 3.41
CA PHE A 637 -19.67 -13.52 2.25
C PHE A 637 -19.85 -12.02 2.51
N ASP A 638 -20.12 -11.62 3.75
CA ASP A 638 -20.10 -10.20 4.12
C ASP A 638 -18.73 -9.60 3.84
N TYR A 639 -18.72 -8.49 3.09
CA TYR A 639 -17.52 -7.74 2.75
C TYR A 639 -17.65 -6.31 3.25
N PRO A 640 -17.12 -6.00 4.45
CA PRO A 640 -17.17 -4.66 5.00
C PRO A 640 -16.22 -3.72 4.28
N PHE A 641 -16.72 -2.54 3.91
CA PHE A 641 -15.90 -1.47 3.33
C PHE A 641 -15.17 -0.76 4.45
N VAL A 642 -13.90 -1.11 4.64
CA VAL A 642 -13.06 -0.56 5.70
C VAL A 642 -12.75 0.91 5.40
N LEU A 643 -13.04 1.80 6.36
CA LEU A 643 -12.70 3.22 6.27
C LEU A 643 -11.25 3.44 6.76
N PRO A 644 -10.57 4.54 6.36
CA PRO A 644 -9.25 4.86 6.88
C PRO A 644 -9.33 5.03 8.39
N GLU A 645 -8.28 4.59 9.08
CA GLU A 645 -8.20 4.75 10.52
C GLU A 645 -8.00 6.22 10.88
N LYS A 646 -9.07 6.87 11.33
CA LYS A 646 -8.94 8.15 12.02
C LYS A 646 -8.24 7.92 13.36
N PRO A 647 -7.41 8.88 13.82
CA PRO A 647 -6.92 8.87 15.20
C PRO A 647 -8.08 8.68 16.18
N GLY A 648 -7.96 7.71 17.09
CA GLY A 648 -8.99 7.47 18.11
C GLY A 648 -8.99 8.54 19.20
N ARG A 649 -7.89 9.28 19.32
CA ARG A 649 -7.69 10.36 20.29
C ARG A 649 -7.97 11.71 19.63
N ASN A 650 -8.91 12.48 20.21
CA ASN A 650 -9.31 13.78 19.68
C ASN A 650 -8.13 14.75 19.56
N GLU A 651 -7.23 14.76 20.53
CA GLU A 651 -6.05 15.62 20.50
C GLU A 651 -5.11 15.33 19.31
N VAL A 652 -4.96 14.06 18.94
CA VAL A 652 -4.17 13.64 17.77
C VAL A 652 -4.90 14.02 16.50
N PHE A 653 -6.21 13.79 16.43
CA PHE A 653 -7.03 14.21 15.30
C PHE A 653 -6.97 15.73 15.07
N GLU A 654 -7.03 16.54 16.13
CA GLU A 654 -6.96 18.01 16.07
C GLU A 654 -5.64 18.53 15.51
N VAL A 655 -4.53 17.84 15.76
CA VAL A 655 -3.22 18.14 15.16
C VAL A 655 -3.21 17.74 13.69
N VAL A 656 -3.56 16.47 13.41
CA VAL A 656 -3.41 15.90 12.07
C VAL A 656 -4.34 16.53 11.04
N ARG A 657 -5.59 16.87 11.41
CA ARG A 657 -6.56 17.47 10.49
C ARG A 657 -6.18 18.86 9.98
N ARG A 658 -5.16 19.49 10.57
CA ARG A 658 -4.68 20.82 10.19
C ARG A 658 -3.56 20.77 9.16
N PHE A 659 -3.04 19.58 8.83
CA PHE A 659 -2.11 19.43 7.73
C PHE A 659 -2.83 19.68 6.41
N PRO A 660 -2.32 20.60 5.55
CA PRO A 660 -2.89 20.82 4.23
C PRO A 660 -2.77 19.54 3.38
N LYS A 661 -3.78 19.31 2.55
CA LYS A 661 -3.73 18.25 1.53
C LYS A 661 -2.57 18.55 0.58
N GLY A 662 -1.81 17.53 0.17
CA GLY A 662 -0.61 17.69 -0.67
C GLY A 662 0.66 18.11 0.10
N MET A 663 0.60 18.22 1.44
CA MET A 663 1.76 18.62 2.23
C MET A 663 2.87 17.57 2.19
N HIS A 664 3.99 17.90 1.57
CA HIS A 664 5.23 17.14 1.65
C HIS A 664 6.18 17.78 2.67
N PHE A 665 6.77 16.97 3.53
CA PHE A 665 7.71 17.43 4.54
C PHE A 665 9.06 17.72 3.88
N GLY A 666 9.42 19.01 3.83
CA GLY A 666 10.62 19.69 3.30
C GLY A 666 10.73 19.79 1.76
N CYS A 667 9.62 20.11 1.12
CA CYS A 667 9.65 20.70 -0.22
C CYS A 667 10.02 22.18 -0.12
N ALA A 668 11.29 22.50 0.11
CA ALA A 668 11.75 23.88 -0.08
C ALA A 668 11.57 24.25 -1.57
N GLY A 669 10.77 25.28 -1.86
CA GLY A 669 10.79 25.95 -3.18
C GLY A 669 9.61 25.74 -4.14
N GLN A 670 8.56 24.97 -3.80
CA GLN A 670 7.29 25.02 -4.55
C GLN A 670 6.11 25.31 -3.60
N PRO A 671 5.70 26.58 -3.49
CA PRO A 671 4.65 26.99 -2.57
C PRO A 671 3.28 26.76 -3.22
N CYS A 672 2.70 25.57 -3.06
CA CYS A 672 1.38 25.30 -3.65
C CYS A 672 0.19 25.57 -2.72
N ASP A 673 0.35 25.64 -1.39
CA ASP A 673 -0.80 25.86 -0.50
C ASP A 673 -0.53 26.84 0.63
N ARG A 674 -1.56 27.64 0.96
CA ARG A 674 -1.54 28.66 2.01
C ARG A 674 -2.12 28.10 3.32
N PHE A 675 -1.37 28.25 4.41
CA PHE A 675 -1.86 28.18 5.78
C PHE A 675 -2.04 29.61 6.30
N ASP A 676 -3.28 30.05 6.58
CA ASP A 676 -3.56 31.38 7.17
C ASP A 676 -2.82 32.56 6.50
N GLY A 677 -2.73 32.55 5.16
CA GLY A 677 -2.06 33.61 4.40
C GLY A 677 -0.54 33.45 4.23
N VAL A 678 0.05 32.33 4.65
CA VAL A 678 1.49 32.02 4.53
C VAL A 678 1.70 30.82 3.61
N TRP A 679 2.67 30.93 2.70
CA TRP A 679 3.06 29.89 1.73
C TRP A 679 3.68 28.66 2.42
N GLY A 680 3.53 27.47 1.83
CA GLY A 680 3.89 26.15 2.39
C GLY A 680 5.31 25.97 2.98
N PRO A 681 5.55 24.85 3.67
CA PRO A 681 6.56 24.78 4.73
C PRO A 681 8.01 24.85 4.26
N ASP A 682 8.69 25.92 4.68
CA ASP A 682 10.13 25.91 4.91
C ASP A 682 10.43 25.39 6.34
N ASP A 683 11.71 25.30 6.71
CA ASP A 683 12.16 24.77 8.00
C ASP A 683 11.54 25.49 9.23
N SER A 684 10.93 26.67 9.06
CA SER A 684 10.24 27.40 10.13
C SER A 684 8.86 26.84 10.50
N ASP A 685 8.24 26.01 9.66
CA ASP A 685 6.90 25.46 9.89
C ASP A 685 6.88 24.24 10.82
N TYR A 686 7.98 23.49 10.92
CA TYR A 686 8.14 22.46 11.95
C TYR A 686 8.05 23.05 13.35
N LEU A 687 8.70 24.20 13.57
CA LEU A 687 8.64 24.94 14.84
C LEU A 687 7.21 25.39 15.18
N LYS A 688 6.39 25.71 14.18
CA LYS A 688 4.97 26.06 14.37
C LYS A 688 4.12 24.83 14.73
N ILE A 689 4.39 23.68 14.12
CA ILE A 689 3.76 22.40 14.48
C ILE A 689 4.14 22.02 15.92
N PHE A 690 5.43 22.09 16.28
CA PHE A 690 5.90 21.82 17.63
C PHE A 690 5.29 22.77 18.66
N HIS A 691 5.28 24.08 18.38
CA HIS A 691 4.65 25.07 19.25
C HIS A 691 3.12 24.89 19.38
N TYR A 692 2.47 24.41 18.34
CA TYR A 692 1.04 24.08 18.39
C TYR A 692 0.76 22.82 19.22
N VAL A 693 1.54 21.75 19.03
CA VAL A 693 1.44 20.52 19.84
C VAL A 693 1.69 20.84 21.30
N GLU A 694 2.69 21.69 21.60
CA GLU A 694 2.95 22.24 22.94
C GLU A 694 1.72 22.95 23.52
N LYS A 695 1.07 23.85 22.76
CA LYS A 695 -0.17 24.52 23.21
C LYS A 695 -1.31 23.54 23.49
N VAL A 696 -1.48 22.49 22.69
CA VAL A 696 -2.51 21.46 22.90
C VAL A 696 -2.23 20.67 24.18
N LEU A 697 -0.97 20.32 24.44
CA LEU A 697 -0.54 19.64 25.66
C LEU A 697 -0.76 20.51 26.91
N ILE A 698 -0.39 21.79 26.86
CA ILE A 698 -0.63 22.76 27.94
C ILE A 698 -2.13 22.87 28.24
N LYS A 699 -2.97 23.06 27.22
CA LYS A 699 -4.42 23.15 27.39
C LYS A 699 -5.03 21.86 27.97
N ARG A 700 -4.54 20.69 27.57
CA ARG A 700 -4.95 19.39 28.14
C ARG A 700 -4.55 19.25 29.61
N LEU A 701 -3.34 19.70 29.98
CA LEU A 701 -2.89 19.73 31.36
C LEU A 701 -3.78 20.64 32.21
N GLU A 702 -4.18 21.80 31.68
CA GLU A 702 -5.16 22.70 32.31
C GLU A 702 -6.55 22.04 32.47
N GLU A 703 -7.05 21.33 31.45
CA GLU A 703 -8.34 20.61 31.53
C GLU A 703 -8.31 19.45 32.54
N ILE A 704 -7.20 18.70 32.61
CA ILE A 704 -7.00 17.57 33.54
C ILE A 704 -6.80 18.06 34.97
N SER A 705 -6.18 19.23 35.17
CA SER A 705 -6.07 19.85 36.49
C SER A 705 -7.41 20.20 37.16
N SER A 706 -8.54 20.09 36.44
CA SER A 706 -9.90 20.21 36.98
C SER A 706 -10.53 18.89 37.49
N LYS A 707 -9.88 17.73 37.26
CA LYS A 707 -10.29 16.42 37.79
C LYS A 707 -9.09 15.74 38.45
N THR A 708 -9.19 15.56 39.77
CA THR A 708 -8.22 14.92 40.68
C THR A 708 -7.67 13.58 40.20
N ASP A 709 -6.64 13.59 39.35
CA ASP A 709 -5.78 12.44 39.03
C ASP A 709 -4.42 12.88 38.43
N PHE A 710 -3.85 13.96 38.98
CA PHE A 710 -2.60 14.58 38.49
C PHE A 710 -1.36 13.69 38.71
N GLU A 711 -1.34 12.90 39.79
CA GLU A 711 -0.17 12.10 40.20
C GLU A 711 0.03 10.85 39.32
N SER A 712 -1.05 10.19 38.90
CA SER A 712 -1.03 9.00 38.02
C SER A 712 -0.59 9.31 36.58
N ILE A 713 -0.77 10.55 36.13
CA ILE A 713 -0.44 11.00 34.77
C ILE A 713 0.97 11.58 34.71
N ALA A 714 1.40 12.34 35.73
CA ALA A 714 2.78 12.84 35.84
C ALA A 714 3.81 11.70 35.90
N GLU A 715 3.44 10.56 36.50
CA GLU A 715 4.28 9.36 36.53
C GLU A 715 4.36 8.64 35.16
N LYS A 716 3.38 8.84 34.28
CA LYS A 716 3.33 8.25 32.92
C LYS A 716 3.91 9.14 31.83
N ILE A 717 3.84 10.46 32.01
CA ILE A 717 4.39 11.47 31.07
C ILE A 717 5.77 11.91 31.56
N ARG A 718 6.67 10.98 31.90
CA ARG A 718 8.06 11.34 32.28
C ARG A 718 8.84 11.94 31.09
N ILE A 719 8.53 13.19 30.78
CA ILE A 719 9.26 14.06 29.85
C ILE A 719 10.68 14.27 30.37
N GLU A 720 10.89 14.27 31.70
CA GLU A 720 12.23 14.35 32.30
C GLU A 720 13.14 13.15 31.97
N GLU A 721 12.62 11.92 31.84
CA GLU A 721 13.43 10.74 31.45
C GLU A 721 13.74 10.71 29.95
N VAL A 722 12.84 11.25 29.12
CA VAL A 722 13.06 11.43 27.67
C VAL A 722 14.13 12.51 27.44
N LEU A 723 14.08 13.60 28.21
CA LEU A 723 15.02 14.72 28.11
C LEU A 723 16.37 14.48 28.81
N SER A 724 16.43 13.61 29.83
CA SER A 724 17.67 13.32 30.58
C SER A 724 18.49 12.14 30.02
N ASN A 725 17.85 11.16 29.37
CA ASN A 725 18.56 10.00 28.79
C ASN A 725 18.99 10.19 27.33
N HIS A 726 18.55 11.25 26.65
CA HIS A 726 18.94 11.55 25.28
C HIS A 726 19.55 12.94 25.23
N PHE A 727 20.79 12.99 24.74
CA PHE A 727 21.61 14.19 24.60
C PHE A 727 20.93 15.17 23.61
N ILE A 728 19.96 15.94 24.09
CA ILE A 728 19.40 17.09 23.38
C ILE A 728 20.30 18.27 23.74
N PRO A 729 21.09 18.82 22.80
CA PRO A 729 21.80 20.06 23.03
C PRO A 729 20.75 21.13 23.37
N SER A 730 20.87 21.76 24.54
CA SER A 730 19.93 22.75 25.11
C SER A 730 19.73 24.05 24.30
N LYS A 731 20.12 24.07 23.03
CA LYS A 731 19.83 25.12 22.06
C LYS A 731 18.36 25.20 21.65
N VAL A 732 17.52 24.24 22.03
CA VAL A 732 16.06 24.24 21.78
C VAL A 732 15.28 24.07 23.09
N VAL A 733 15.74 24.72 24.14
CA VAL A 733 14.88 25.03 25.28
C VAL A 733 14.87 26.53 25.41
N PRO A 734 13.76 27.22 25.10
CA PRO A 734 13.62 28.63 25.48
C PRO A 734 13.95 28.71 26.97
N SER A 735 14.88 29.57 27.39
CA SER A 735 15.22 29.73 28.82
C SER A 735 14.00 30.13 29.67
N GLY A 736 12.90 30.59 29.05
CA GLY A 736 11.59 30.78 29.68
C GLY A 736 10.78 29.49 29.92
N LEU A 737 11.05 28.40 29.20
CA LEU A 737 10.37 27.08 29.28
C LEU A 737 10.74 26.37 30.60
N MET A 738 12.03 26.25 30.93
CA MET A 738 12.45 25.66 32.22
C MET A 738 12.06 26.53 33.41
N ARG A 739 12.07 27.87 33.25
CA ARG A 739 11.71 28.80 34.33
C ARG A 739 10.22 28.81 34.62
N ARG A 740 9.35 28.74 33.60
CA ARG A 740 7.89 28.70 33.79
C ARG A 740 7.42 27.39 34.42
N ILE A 741 8.09 26.27 34.10
CA ILE A 741 7.89 24.98 34.79
C ILE A 741 8.31 25.09 36.27
N ALA A 742 9.45 25.73 36.56
CA ALA A 742 9.94 25.92 37.93
C ALA A 742 9.21 27.00 38.76
N THR A 743 8.52 27.96 38.13
CA THR A 743 7.75 29.01 38.83
C THR A 743 6.26 28.71 38.93
N GLY A 744 5.74 27.79 38.09
CA GLY A 744 4.34 27.32 38.16
C GLY A 744 4.14 26.10 39.06
N LEU A 745 5.21 25.33 39.31
CA LEU A 745 5.29 24.24 40.28
C LEU A 745 6.30 24.69 41.34
N ASN A 746 5.91 24.73 42.62
CA ASN A 746 6.78 25.06 43.76
C ASN A 746 7.87 23.97 43.98
N LEU A 747 8.72 23.70 42.99
CA LEU A 747 9.80 22.72 43.05
C LEU A 747 11.14 23.43 43.32
N PRO A 748 11.97 22.93 44.24
CA PRO A 748 13.28 23.52 44.54
C PRO A 748 14.27 23.31 43.38
N PRO A 749 15.21 24.26 43.17
CA PRO A 749 16.15 24.21 42.04
C PRO A 749 17.21 23.10 42.23
N ILE A 750 17.28 22.18 41.27
CA ILE A 750 18.32 21.14 41.16
C ILE A 750 19.20 21.46 39.96
N VAL A 751 20.11 22.43 40.08
CA VAL A 751 21.23 22.63 39.13
C VAL A 751 22.43 23.12 39.93
N SER A 752 23.60 22.47 39.81
CA SER A 752 24.81 22.87 40.55
C SER A 752 25.56 24.02 39.86
N ASP A 753 26.27 24.84 40.65
CA ASP A 753 27.04 26.02 40.18
C ASP A 753 28.13 25.70 39.13
N GLU A 754 28.49 24.43 39.01
CA GLU A 754 29.46 23.93 38.04
C GLU A 754 28.83 23.73 36.64
N GLN A 755 27.56 23.29 36.59
CA GLN A 755 26.79 23.17 35.35
C GLN A 755 26.43 24.54 34.77
N ILE A 756 26.19 25.54 35.63
CA ILE A 756 25.95 26.92 35.23
C ILE A 756 27.20 27.55 34.60
N ARG A 757 28.40 27.27 35.15
CA ARG A 757 29.68 27.73 34.60
C ARG A 757 29.98 27.13 33.22
N PHE A 758 29.78 25.82 33.07
CA PHE A 758 29.98 25.12 31.80
C PHE A 758 29.04 25.64 30.69
N LEU A 759 27.77 25.90 31.02
CA LEU A 759 26.81 26.50 30.08
C LEU A 759 27.21 27.92 29.67
N SER A 760 27.76 28.73 30.60
CA SER A 760 28.23 30.09 30.31
C SER A 760 29.43 30.12 29.37
N GLU A 761 30.38 29.20 29.54
CA GLU A 761 31.55 29.06 28.67
C GLU A 761 31.16 28.50 27.28
N TYR A 762 30.26 27.52 27.23
CA TYR A 762 29.78 26.94 25.97
C TYR A 762 28.98 27.95 25.13
N ILE A 763 28.10 28.74 25.77
CA ILE A 763 27.36 29.84 25.12
C ILE A 763 28.33 30.91 24.60
N SER A 764 29.39 31.24 25.37
CA SER A 764 30.42 32.19 24.93
C SER A 764 31.15 31.70 23.66
N SER A 765 31.46 30.40 23.54
CA SER A 765 32.10 29.85 22.34
C SER A 765 31.17 29.83 21.11
N LEU A 766 29.87 29.65 21.33
CA LEU A 766 28.84 29.70 20.28
C LEU A 766 28.63 31.13 19.76
N PHE A 767 28.72 32.12 20.65
CA PHE A 767 28.70 33.54 20.28
C PHE A 767 29.94 33.92 19.47
N GLU A 768 31.14 33.45 19.83
CA GLU A 768 32.35 33.67 19.03
C GLU A 768 32.28 33.01 17.64
N GLY A 769 31.70 31.80 17.53
CA GLY A 769 31.47 31.13 16.25
C GLY A 769 30.54 31.90 15.31
N CYS A 770 29.42 32.43 15.83
CA CYS A 770 28.52 33.29 15.08
C CYS A 770 29.16 34.63 14.70
N LEU A 771 29.96 35.21 15.58
CA LEU A 771 30.73 36.44 15.32
C LEU A 771 31.77 36.25 14.21
N ASN A 772 32.48 35.12 14.19
CA ASN A 772 33.42 34.79 13.13
C ASN A 772 32.71 34.60 11.78
N ASN A 773 31.55 33.96 11.75
CA ASN A 773 30.74 33.83 10.53
C ASN A 773 30.19 35.18 10.02
N MET A 774 29.77 36.06 10.93
CA MET A 774 29.37 37.44 10.58
C MET A 774 30.55 38.24 10.03
N LYS A 775 31.71 38.17 10.69
CA LYS A 775 32.94 38.85 10.25
C LYS A 775 33.40 38.37 8.88
N THR A 776 33.37 37.07 8.65
CA THR A 776 33.67 36.44 7.34
C THR A 776 32.68 36.87 6.26
N SER A 777 31.40 37.03 6.62
CA SER A 777 30.36 37.49 5.69
C SER A 777 30.48 38.98 5.34
N VAL A 778 30.94 39.81 6.30
CA VAL A 778 31.24 41.24 6.10
C VAL A 778 32.55 41.41 5.29
N GLU A 779 33.57 40.59 5.54
CA GLU A 779 34.82 40.59 4.77
C GLU A 779 34.59 40.13 3.32
N LYS A 780 33.77 39.08 3.08
CA LYS A 780 33.30 38.72 1.73
C LYS A 780 32.49 39.83 1.06
N ALA A 781 31.71 40.59 1.83
CA ALA A 781 30.97 41.73 1.30
C ALA A 781 31.86 42.93 0.93
N ARG A 782 33.07 43.05 1.51
CA ARG A 782 34.08 44.06 1.14
C ARG A 782 34.74 43.79 -0.23
N GLU A 783 34.81 42.53 -0.67
CA GLU A 783 35.48 42.15 -1.93
C GLU A 783 34.63 42.37 -3.18
N THR A 784 33.33 42.58 -3.01
CA THR A 784 32.38 42.74 -4.10
C THR A 784 31.71 44.11 -3.98
N ASP A 785 32.04 45.04 -4.89
CA ASP A 785 31.51 46.40 -4.86
C ASP A 785 29.96 46.41 -4.92
N GLY A 786 29.31 46.91 -3.86
CA GLY A 786 27.88 47.22 -3.87
C GLY A 786 27.00 46.76 -2.70
N TYR A 787 27.55 46.37 -1.54
CA TYR A 787 26.73 45.93 -0.40
C TYR A 787 26.52 47.04 0.65
N GLY A 788 25.26 47.37 0.92
CA GLY A 788 24.85 48.14 2.10
C GLY A 788 24.17 47.23 3.13
N VAL A 789 24.45 47.48 4.42
CA VAL A 789 23.84 46.81 5.57
C VAL A 789 23.02 47.84 6.36
N ILE A 790 21.74 47.56 6.60
CA ILE A 790 20.91 48.33 7.53
C ILE A 790 20.69 47.48 8.79
N LEU A 791 20.99 48.06 9.95
CA LEU A 791 20.76 47.49 11.28
C LEU A 791 19.60 48.23 11.93
N LYS A 792 18.40 47.62 11.95
CA LYS A 792 17.26 48.21 12.67
C LYS A 792 17.11 47.56 14.04
N VAL A 793 16.97 48.38 15.09
CA VAL A 793 16.70 47.93 16.46
C VAL A 793 15.24 48.19 16.80
N GLU A 794 14.51 47.14 17.18
CA GLU A 794 13.12 47.26 17.63
C GLU A 794 12.97 46.63 19.02
N GLU A 795 12.32 47.35 19.94
CA GLU A 795 12.16 46.98 21.34
C GLU A 795 10.74 46.44 21.57
N TYR A 796 10.63 45.20 22.09
CA TYR A 796 9.35 44.56 22.39
C TYR A 796 9.36 44.01 23.82
N GLY A 797 8.84 44.77 24.77
CA GLY A 797 8.82 44.39 26.18
C GLY A 797 10.23 44.14 26.72
N THR A 798 10.56 42.90 27.03
CA THR A 798 11.84 42.46 27.63
C THR A 798 12.89 41.97 26.62
N GLN A 799 12.68 42.20 25.31
CA GLN A 799 13.56 41.72 24.24
C GLN A 799 13.97 42.84 23.28
N VAL A 800 15.24 42.79 22.84
CA VAL A 800 15.79 43.66 21.80
C VAL A 800 16.02 42.83 20.53
N LYS A 801 15.49 43.30 19.40
CA LYS A 801 15.60 42.64 18.09
C LYS A 801 16.56 43.44 17.19
N PHE A 802 17.55 42.76 16.60
CA PHE A 802 18.42 43.32 15.57
C PHE A 802 18.00 42.79 14.20
N LEU A 803 17.83 43.70 13.24
CA LEU A 803 17.40 43.37 11.88
C LEU A 803 18.48 43.78 10.89
N VAL A 804 19.09 42.81 10.19
CA VAL A 804 20.11 43.05 9.16
C VAL A 804 19.46 42.92 7.77
N LYS A 805 19.46 43.99 6.96
CA LYS A 805 18.95 43.94 5.58
C LYS A 805 20.07 44.07 4.54
N ARG A 806 20.01 43.24 3.50
CA ARG A 806 20.93 43.22 2.34
C ARG A 806 20.34 43.98 1.15
N LYS A 807 21.11 44.90 0.55
CA LYS A 807 20.77 45.56 -0.73
C LYS A 807 21.38 44.79 -1.91
N ILE A 808 20.61 44.58 -2.98
CA ILE A 808 21.09 43.96 -4.23
C ILE A 808 21.46 45.07 -5.23
N ALA A 809 22.62 44.95 -5.88
CA ALA A 809 23.05 45.91 -6.90
C ALA A 809 22.07 45.95 -8.09
N GLY A 810 21.71 47.16 -8.54
CA GLY A 810 20.89 47.40 -9.73
C GLY A 810 19.45 47.88 -9.49
N ASN A 811 18.97 47.96 -8.24
CA ASN A 811 17.65 48.52 -7.96
C ASN A 811 17.66 49.38 -6.68
N PRO A 812 17.61 50.73 -6.78
CA PRO A 812 17.77 51.62 -5.62
C PRO A 812 16.71 51.45 -4.52
N SER A 813 15.54 50.87 -4.84
CA SER A 813 14.36 50.78 -3.97
C SER A 813 13.97 49.37 -3.53
N ALA A 814 14.66 48.31 -3.97
CA ALA A 814 14.30 46.93 -3.61
C ALA A 814 15.24 46.34 -2.55
N PHE A 815 14.72 46.15 -1.34
CA PHE A 815 15.35 45.31 -0.31
C PHE A 815 14.81 43.88 -0.43
N SER A 816 15.68 42.88 -0.49
CA SER A 816 15.26 41.48 -0.47
C SER A 816 14.96 41.05 0.97
N THR A 817 13.76 40.52 1.22
CA THR A 817 13.33 39.94 2.50
C THR A 817 13.91 38.54 2.77
N LYS A 818 14.71 37.99 1.86
CA LYS A 818 15.12 36.57 1.87
C LYS A 818 16.25 36.20 2.84
N ASN A 819 16.95 37.15 3.45
CA ASN A 819 18.01 36.85 4.42
C ASN A 819 17.86 37.75 5.65
N LEU A 820 17.04 37.32 6.61
CA LEU A 820 16.89 37.95 7.92
C LEU A 820 17.53 37.02 8.95
N ASP A 821 18.70 37.39 9.47
CA ASP A 821 19.25 36.75 10.67
C ASP A 821 18.68 37.47 11.91
N PHE A 822 18.09 36.71 12.83
CA PHE A 822 17.50 37.24 14.06
C PHE A 822 18.38 36.94 15.26
N ILE A 823 18.66 37.96 16.08
CA ILE A 823 19.27 37.80 17.40
C ILE A 823 18.26 38.25 18.45
N PHE A 824 17.90 37.37 19.38
CA PHE A 824 17.06 37.66 20.53
C PHE A 824 17.93 37.75 21.78
N LEU A 825 17.83 38.85 22.54
CA LEU A 825 18.39 38.98 23.89
C LEU A 825 17.25 39.01 24.92
N SER A 826 17.43 38.32 26.06
CA SER A 826 16.44 38.26 27.15
C SER A 826 16.78 39.28 28.27
N SER A 827 15.78 39.72 29.03
CA SER A 827 15.84 40.78 30.05
C SER A 827 16.70 40.55 31.30
N ASN A 828 17.44 39.45 31.40
CA ASN A 828 18.38 39.24 32.51
C ASN A 828 19.83 39.19 32.01
N CYS A 829 20.21 40.14 31.15
CA CYS A 829 21.63 40.40 30.89
C CYS A 829 22.28 40.94 32.16
N SER A 830 23.47 40.46 32.50
CA SER A 830 24.25 41.11 33.55
C SER A 830 24.66 42.51 33.08
N ARG A 831 24.94 43.43 34.02
CA ARG A 831 25.52 44.75 33.67
C ARG A 831 26.82 44.63 32.86
N GLU A 832 27.49 43.48 32.91
CA GLU A 832 28.69 43.20 32.14
C GLU A 832 28.38 42.79 30.69
N ASP A 833 27.29 42.04 30.49
CA ASP A 833 26.78 41.69 29.15
C ASP A 833 26.23 42.92 28.42
N GLU A 834 25.52 43.80 29.13
CA GLU A 834 25.07 45.09 28.59
C GLU A 834 26.26 45.95 28.13
N ARG A 835 27.34 46.01 28.94
CA ARG A 835 28.58 46.72 28.57
C ARG A 835 29.35 46.04 27.43
N ARG A 836 29.21 44.73 27.26
CA ARG A 836 29.84 43.97 26.17
C ARG A 836 29.10 44.22 24.86
N VAL A 837 27.77 44.17 24.89
CA VAL A 837 26.90 44.50 23.75
C VAL A 837 27.06 45.97 23.36
N ALA A 838 27.12 46.89 24.32
CA ALA A 838 27.37 48.31 24.05
C ALA A 838 28.72 48.55 23.35
N ARG A 839 29.81 47.92 23.81
CA ARG A 839 31.13 47.99 23.17
C ARG A 839 31.17 47.35 21.77
N ILE A 840 30.33 46.34 21.53
CA ILE A 840 30.19 45.69 20.23
C ILE A 840 29.42 46.60 19.26
N ILE A 841 28.34 47.24 19.70
CA ILE A 841 27.59 48.23 18.91
C ILE A 841 28.50 49.40 18.54
N GLU A 842 29.34 49.87 19.47
CA GLU A 842 30.29 50.95 19.24
C GLU A 842 31.37 50.56 18.21
N LYS A 843 31.87 49.31 18.25
CA LYS A 843 32.80 48.79 17.23
C LYS A 843 32.15 48.63 15.86
N VAL A 844 30.89 48.19 15.80
CA VAL A 844 30.14 48.08 14.54
C VAL A 844 29.86 49.47 13.95
N LYS A 845 29.54 50.47 14.78
CA LYS A 845 29.41 51.88 14.37
C LYS A 845 30.72 52.44 13.82
N LEU A 846 31.84 52.25 14.52
CA LEU A 846 33.16 52.68 14.07
C LEU A 846 33.58 52.05 12.72
N VAL A 847 33.17 50.81 12.46
CA VAL A 847 33.41 50.13 11.17
C VAL A 847 32.52 50.70 10.07
N ALA A 848 31.27 51.03 10.37
CA ALA A 848 30.31 51.59 9.41
C ALA A 848 30.57 53.07 9.07
N GLU A 849 31.07 53.86 10.02
CA GLU A 849 31.39 55.29 9.86
C GLU A 849 32.72 55.55 9.11
N SER A 850 33.49 54.50 8.80
CA SER A 850 34.81 54.62 8.14
C SER A 850 34.79 54.92 6.63
N LYS A 851 33.61 55.17 6.02
CA LYS A 851 33.45 55.78 4.68
C LYS A 851 32.19 56.66 4.63
N ASP A 852 32.34 57.86 4.06
CA ASP A 852 31.37 58.96 3.89
C ASP A 852 30.08 58.65 3.07
N SER A 853 29.50 57.44 3.12
CA SER A 853 28.38 57.12 2.21
C SER A 853 27.32 56.15 2.70
N ILE A 854 27.22 55.84 3.99
CA ILE A 854 26.08 55.06 4.50
C ILE A 854 25.53 55.72 5.77
N PRO A 855 24.37 56.40 5.72
CA PRO A 855 23.70 56.85 6.93
C PRO A 855 23.24 55.61 7.71
N LEU A 856 23.75 55.44 8.94
CA LEU A 856 23.11 54.56 9.91
C LEU A 856 21.77 55.19 10.32
N GLN A 857 20.68 54.44 10.19
CA GLN A 857 19.43 54.69 10.92
C GLN A 857 19.25 53.62 11.97
#